data_AF-A0A2E9JL46-F1
#
_entry.id   AF-A0A2E9JL46-F1
#
_cell.length_a   1.000
_cell.length_b   1.000
_cell.length_c   1.000
_cell.angle_alpha   90.00
_cell.angle_beta   90.00
_cell.angle_gamma   90.00
#
_symmetry.space_group_name_H-M   'P 1'
#
loop_
_entity.id
_entity.type
_entity.pdbx_description
1 polymer ?
#
loop_
_entity_poly.entity_id
_entity_poly.type
_entity_poly.pdbx_seq_one_letter_code
_entity_poly.pdbx_strand_id
1 'polypeptide(L)'
;MPKLYCMFALFFTIGTTTEANAADLVVFEGHAYEFVDTPMAWNDALSFAENKGGTLVKINSFQENTFLTKFLLKTTTSRINWPYRAVGLYSWLGGSDQSLEGAWKWLDGTDVSVSAQTSRSMWGNGPGFGVGQTEPDNYFGAQHCLALGLEQWPTGNAESAYLGKIGQWNDIDCTNELQFAIEYDYEPKFTDQVLRIPFVAVGDSNFDVSLQLVECDNICFQVISGEVPIVPKPKLAPSYSGNNLHLPRVKAGQSLYEVDMELIDPDNLVFVVKSAVNSPSITTYPATNWQVSSPGKVNMDSSKIQIALDYAFSQGQNTQGVVVIRHGVIVAEQYATGSDKESIATSWSTAKSFNSALMGIAIDKGYVSSEEISAAEFIFEWAGNDKKNITIKNLLQMSSGLIEEGTSAYGDGAIMYVGEENEDGTNDPNRPVDNVLYSINRSINPSRAPWLGASYNWSYQNADSQVLGAIIERATNGSIYNFAQNVLFSTLGINADWWTDTFDNYMAYCCLDMTTRDFARFGLLYAREGTWNTEQVVSKEWVVKSTAPSVWIADSIAYGYGYQWWADNSGNWFFALGSRSNNIYIHPGLDIVVVRNSSLNFVGEGKSRATGAYHNTEFPAAWNHYDFMLPIIESATGLQEQPGPFLQPY
;
A
#
# COMPACT_ATOMS: atom_id res chain seq x y z
N MET A 1 -21.73 13.80 -37.09
CA MET A 1 -22.72 13.40 -36.06
C MET A 1 -23.91 12.61 -36.62
N PRO A 2 -24.69 13.06 -37.62
CA PRO A 2 -25.90 12.32 -38.03
C PRO A 2 -25.64 11.00 -38.80
N LYS A 3 -24.48 10.84 -39.46
CA LYS A 3 -24.15 9.63 -40.24
C LYS A 3 -23.84 8.41 -39.37
N LEU A 4 -23.04 8.56 -38.30
CA LEU A 4 -22.69 7.43 -37.42
C LEU A 4 -23.93 6.93 -36.66
N TYR A 5 -24.74 7.85 -36.12
CA TYR A 5 -26.01 7.53 -35.45
C TYR A 5 -26.99 6.80 -36.38
N CYS A 6 -27.15 7.27 -37.62
CA CYS A 6 -27.98 6.60 -38.62
C CYS A 6 -27.42 5.24 -39.05
N MET A 7 -26.09 5.06 -39.09
CA MET A 7 -25.46 3.79 -39.47
C MET A 7 -25.47 2.74 -38.36
N PHE A 8 -25.27 3.12 -37.09
CA PHE A 8 -25.56 2.24 -35.95
C PHE A 8 -27.05 1.85 -35.97
N ALA A 9 -27.97 2.79 -36.19
CA ALA A 9 -29.40 2.48 -36.33
C ALA A 9 -29.77 1.58 -37.55
N LEU A 10 -28.91 1.46 -38.57
CA LEU A 10 -29.12 0.60 -39.76
C LEU A 10 -28.67 -0.85 -39.56
N PHE A 11 -27.80 -1.13 -38.58
CA PHE A 11 -27.29 -2.48 -38.28
C PHE A 11 -28.00 -3.18 -37.11
N PHE A 12 -28.76 -2.46 -36.28
CA PHE A 12 -29.33 -3.02 -35.04
C PHE A 12 -30.86 -3.05 -35.04
N THR A 13 -31.43 -4.25 -34.89
CA THR A 13 -32.83 -4.43 -34.50
C THR A 13 -33.05 -3.79 -33.14
N ILE A 14 -33.82 -2.70 -33.13
CA ILE A 14 -34.22 -1.97 -31.93
C ILE A 14 -35.12 -2.90 -31.10
N GLY A 15 -34.53 -3.63 -30.16
CA GLY A 15 -35.24 -4.10 -28.98
C GLY A 15 -35.52 -2.89 -28.11
N THR A 16 -36.80 -2.58 -27.88
CA THR A 16 -37.20 -1.51 -26.98
C THR A 16 -36.90 -1.92 -25.54
N THR A 17 -35.72 -1.56 -25.03
CA THR A 17 -35.44 -1.57 -23.60
C THR A 17 -35.50 -0.14 -23.08
N THR A 18 -36.29 0.04 -22.03
CA THR A 18 -36.46 1.32 -21.32
C THR A 18 -35.12 1.84 -20.83
N GLU A 19 -34.82 3.11 -21.11
CA GLU A 19 -33.67 3.83 -20.55
C GLU A 19 -33.65 3.67 -19.03
N ALA A 20 -32.67 2.93 -18.52
CA ALA A 20 -32.39 2.90 -17.10
C ALA A 20 -31.84 4.27 -16.69
N ASN A 21 -32.42 4.89 -15.65
CA ASN A 21 -31.86 6.08 -15.01
C ASN A 21 -30.36 5.89 -14.82
N ALA A 22 -29.56 6.89 -15.21
CA ALA A 22 -28.11 6.86 -15.07
C ALA A 22 -27.71 6.72 -13.60
N ALA A 23 -27.51 5.49 -13.14
CA ALA A 23 -26.80 5.24 -11.90
C ALA A 23 -25.34 5.64 -12.13
N ASP A 24 -24.81 6.52 -11.28
CA ASP A 24 -23.39 6.91 -11.30
C ASP A 24 -22.52 5.70 -10.93
N LEU A 25 -22.15 4.86 -11.90
CA LEU A 25 -21.24 3.75 -11.64
C LEU A 25 -19.86 4.28 -11.29
N VAL A 26 -19.24 3.67 -10.28
CA VAL A 26 -17.87 3.97 -9.86
C VAL A 26 -16.94 2.94 -10.47
N VAL A 27 -15.78 3.35 -10.98
CA VAL A 27 -14.83 2.47 -11.67
C VAL A 27 -13.58 2.25 -10.81
N PHE A 28 -13.14 0.99 -10.70
CA PHE A 28 -11.88 0.60 -10.08
C PHE A 28 -11.23 -0.53 -10.90
N GLU A 29 -9.94 -0.38 -11.22
CA GLU A 29 -9.10 -1.38 -11.92
C GLU A 29 -9.77 -2.20 -13.05
N GLY A 30 -10.58 -1.56 -13.90
CA GLY A 30 -11.20 -2.21 -15.07
C GLY A 30 -12.63 -2.71 -14.85
N HIS A 31 -13.18 -2.59 -13.64
CA HIS A 31 -14.55 -2.94 -13.29
C HIS A 31 -15.37 -1.69 -12.96
N ALA A 32 -16.67 -1.74 -13.26
CA ALA A 32 -17.64 -0.72 -12.84
C ALA A 32 -18.56 -1.30 -11.77
N TYR A 33 -18.87 -0.50 -10.75
CA TYR A 33 -19.63 -0.95 -9.59
C TYR A 33 -20.91 -0.12 -9.41
N GLU A 34 -22.03 -0.80 -9.20
CA GLU A 34 -23.32 -0.23 -8.83
C GLU A 34 -23.66 -0.63 -7.40
N PHE A 35 -24.06 0.33 -6.57
CA PHE A 35 -24.56 0.04 -5.24
C PHE A 35 -26.06 -0.26 -5.27
N VAL A 36 -26.47 -1.35 -4.62
CA VAL A 36 -27.87 -1.75 -4.47
C VAL A 36 -28.27 -1.61 -3.00
N ASP A 37 -29.15 -0.65 -2.73
CA ASP A 37 -29.57 -0.28 -1.37
C ASP A 37 -30.71 -1.13 -0.81
N THR A 38 -31.33 -1.95 -1.66
CA THR A 38 -32.43 -2.84 -1.29
C THR A 38 -31.83 -4.15 -0.80
N PRO A 39 -31.93 -4.47 0.50
CA PRO A 39 -31.31 -5.68 1.03
C PRO A 39 -32.04 -6.92 0.54
N MET A 40 -31.27 -7.96 0.27
CA MET A 40 -31.77 -9.22 -0.29
C MET A 40 -31.01 -10.39 0.34
N ALA A 41 -31.64 -11.56 0.38
CA ALA A 41 -30.92 -12.81 0.63
C ALA A 41 -29.85 -13.02 -0.46
N TRP A 42 -28.78 -13.75 -0.15
CA TRP A 42 -27.62 -13.88 -1.04
C TRP A 42 -27.99 -14.42 -2.43
N ASN A 43 -28.86 -15.45 -2.49
CA ASN A 43 -29.34 -16.04 -3.76
C ASN A 43 -30.20 -15.06 -4.58
N ASP A 44 -30.98 -14.22 -3.91
CA ASP A 44 -31.79 -13.20 -4.57
C ASP A 44 -30.91 -12.06 -5.10
N ALA A 45 -29.90 -11.66 -4.33
CA ALA A 45 -28.90 -10.67 -4.75
C ALA A 45 -28.09 -11.16 -5.97
N LEU A 46 -27.69 -12.44 -5.98
CA LEU A 46 -27.05 -13.09 -7.13
C LEU A 46 -27.94 -13.01 -8.38
N SER A 47 -29.19 -13.48 -8.26
CA SER A 47 -30.16 -13.44 -9.35
C SER A 47 -30.43 -12.02 -9.83
N PHE A 48 -30.45 -11.04 -8.91
CA PHE A 48 -30.63 -9.63 -9.24
C PHE A 48 -29.44 -9.06 -10.03
N ALA A 49 -28.21 -9.37 -9.63
CA ALA A 49 -27.01 -8.97 -10.34
C ALA A 49 -26.95 -9.57 -11.75
N GLU A 50 -27.23 -10.87 -11.88
CA GLU A 50 -27.25 -11.58 -13.16
C GLU A 50 -28.31 -11.04 -14.12
N ASN A 51 -29.52 -10.75 -13.62
CA ASN A 51 -30.59 -10.15 -14.42
C ASN A 51 -30.25 -8.74 -14.90
N LYS A 52 -29.36 -8.04 -14.19
CA LYS A 52 -28.77 -6.78 -14.63
C LYS A 52 -27.54 -6.97 -15.52
N GLY A 53 -27.11 -8.19 -15.83
CA GLY A 53 -25.93 -8.42 -16.67
C GLY A 53 -24.58 -8.20 -15.97
N GLY A 54 -24.57 -8.19 -14.63
CA GLY A 54 -23.36 -8.16 -13.81
C GLY A 54 -23.26 -9.38 -12.90
N THR A 55 -22.34 -9.32 -11.93
CA THR A 55 -22.18 -10.35 -10.88
C THR A 55 -22.16 -9.71 -9.51
N LEU A 56 -22.32 -10.51 -8.44
CA LEU A 56 -21.85 -10.06 -7.13
C LEU A 56 -20.33 -9.88 -7.19
N VAL A 57 -19.84 -8.93 -6.40
CA VAL A 57 -18.44 -8.50 -6.43
C VAL A 57 -17.47 -9.62 -6.08
N LYS A 58 -16.39 -9.71 -6.84
CA LYS A 58 -15.22 -10.55 -6.56
C LYS A 58 -14.05 -9.65 -6.18
N ILE A 59 -13.35 -9.98 -5.09
CA ILE A 59 -12.17 -9.22 -4.68
C ILE A 59 -10.91 -9.92 -5.15
N ASN A 60 -10.02 -9.22 -5.84
CA ASN A 60 -8.79 -9.76 -6.41
C ASN A 60 -7.52 -9.16 -5.79
N SER A 61 -7.64 -8.10 -4.98
CA SER A 61 -6.49 -7.44 -4.34
C SER A 61 -6.89 -6.72 -3.03
N PHE A 62 -5.90 -6.42 -2.18
CA PHE A 62 -6.11 -5.61 -0.98
C PHE A 62 -6.59 -4.18 -1.32
N GLN A 63 -6.13 -3.64 -2.44
CA GLN A 63 -6.53 -2.34 -2.96
C GLN A 63 -8.00 -2.33 -3.37
N GLU A 64 -8.46 -3.38 -4.05
CA GLU A 64 -9.87 -3.55 -4.40
C GLU A 64 -10.74 -3.70 -3.15
N ASN A 65 -10.32 -4.49 -2.16
CA ASN A 65 -11.04 -4.59 -0.88
C ASN A 65 -11.20 -3.23 -0.20
N THR A 66 -10.12 -2.45 -0.16
CA THR A 66 -10.11 -1.13 0.46
C THR A 66 -11.01 -0.16 -0.32
N PHE A 67 -10.96 -0.19 -1.65
CA PHE A 67 -11.84 0.56 -2.52
C PHE A 67 -13.32 0.21 -2.24
N LEU A 68 -13.69 -1.07 -2.25
CA LEU A 68 -15.05 -1.55 -2.03
C LEU A 68 -15.56 -1.18 -0.64
N THR A 69 -14.73 -1.36 0.39
CA THR A 69 -15.07 -0.99 1.76
C THR A 69 -15.45 0.50 1.84
N LYS A 70 -14.63 1.38 1.25
CA LYS A 70 -14.90 2.83 1.24
C LYS A 70 -16.10 3.19 0.35
N PHE A 71 -16.24 2.56 -0.81
CA PHE A 71 -17.36 2.75 -1.73
C PHE A 71 -18.70 2.42 -1.06
N LEU A 72 -18.78 1.27 -0.40
CA LEU A 72 -19.96 0.80 0.32
C LEU A 72 -20.23 1.64 1.58
N LEU A 73 -19.20 2.00 2.36
CA LEU A 73 -19.36 2.89 3.52
C LEU A 73 -19.95 4.26 3.15
N LYS A 74 -19.42 4.87 2.08
CA LYS A 74 -19.87 6.19 1.61
C LYS A 74 -21.36 6.19 1.26
N THR A 75 -21.85 5.09 0.70
CA THR A 75 -23.25 4.91 0.31
C THR A 75 -24.14 4.49 1.49
N THR A 76 -23.60 3.74 2.45
CA THR A 76 -24.33 3.19 3.61
C THR A 76 -24.58 4.20 4.75
N THR A 77 -23.67 5.16 4.97
CA THR A 77 -23.67 6.07 6.15
C THR A 77 -24.89 6.98 6.30
N SER A 78 -25.77 7.05 5.29
CA SER A 78 -27.02 7.82 5.35
C SER A 78 -28.15 7.16 6.17
N ARG A 79 -28.01 5.92 6.67
CA ARG A 79 -29.16 5.14 7.22
C ARG A 79 -28.89 4.40 8.55
N ILE A 80 -28.46 5.13 9.58
CA ILE A 80 -28.17 4.64 10.95
C ILE A 80 -29.38 3.95 11.66
N ASN A 81 -30.62 4.11 11.20
CA ASN A 81 -31.85 3.65 11.88
C ASN A 81 -32.53 2.43 11.23
N TRP A 82 -31.78 1.49 10.66
CA TRP A 82 -32.36 0.28 10.06
C TRP A 82 -32.87 -0.70 11.15
N PRO A 83 -34.10 -1.24 11.04
CA PRO A 83 -34.71 -2.13 12.06
C PRO A 83 -34.06 -3.52 12.19
N TYR A 84 -33.06 -3.87 11.37
CA TYR A 84 -32.42 -5.18 11.27
C TYR A 84 -30.95 -5.17 11.67
N ARG A 85 -30.55 -4.31 12.63
CA ARG A 85 -29.20 -4.26 13.23
C ARG A 85 -28.77 -5.54 13.99
N ALA A 86 -29.55 -6.62 13.94
CA ALA A 86 -29.29 -7.85 14.68
C ALA A 86 -28.01 -8.58 14.25
N VAL A 87 -27.49 -8.30 13.04
CA VAL A 87 -26.33 -8.98 12.44
C VAL A 87 -25.18 -8.05 12.06
N GLY A 88 -25.23 -6.76 12.42
CA GLY A 88 -24.21 -5.76 12.06
C GLY A 88 -24.35 -5.20 10.63
N LEU A 89 -23.59 -4.14 10.29
CA LEU A 89 -23.54 -3.58 8.94
C LEU A 89 -22.57 -4.40 8.07
N TYR A 90 -23.15 -5.14 7.13
CA TYR A 90 -22.44 -5.99 6.17
C TYR A 90 -22.92 -5.74 4.75
N SER A 91 -22.15 -6.24 3.78
CA SER A 91 -22.54 -6.25 2.37
C SER A 91 -22.14 -7.54 1.66
N TRP A 92 -23.01 -8.08 0.80
CA TRP A 92 -22.71 -9.34 0.11
C TRP A 92 -21.55 -9.22 -0.87
N LEU A 93 -20.70 -10.26 -0.86
CA LEU A 93 -19.71 -10.56 -1.88
C LEU A 93 -20.13 -11.84 -2.64
N GLY A 94 -19.55 -12.09 -3.81
CA GLY A 94 -19.84 -13.27 -4.64
C GLY A 94 -19.20 -14.57 -4.16
N GLY A 95 -18.69 -14.64 -2.93
CA GLY A 95 -18.08 -15.85 -2.38
C GLY A 95 -19.10 -16.71 -1.63
N SER A 96 -18.99 -18.04 -1.75
CA SER A 96 -19.73 -18.99 -0.92
C SER A 96 -19.00 -20.32 -0.76
N ASP A 97 -19.32 -21.08 0.26
CA ASP A 97 -18.85 -22.46 0.46
C ASP A 97 -20.00 -23.49 0.48
N GLN A 98 -21.20 -23.07 0.05
CA GLN A 98 -22.43 -23.89 0.00
C GLN A 98 -22.25 -25.28 -0.64
N SER A 99 -21.29 -25.42 -1.57
CA SER A 99 -21.00 -26.68 -2.25
C SER A 99 -20.22 -27.67 -1.39
N LEU A 100 -19.28 -27.17 -0.59
CA LEU A 100 -18.45 -27.95 0.32
C LEU A 100 -17.97 -27.02 1.43
N GLU A 101 -18.44 -27.30 2.63
CA GLU A 101 -18.11 -26.59 3.86
C GLU A 101 -16.60 -26.32 4.01
N GLY A 102 -16.26 -25.06 4.28
CA GLY A 102 -14.88 -24.55 4.40
C GLY A 102 -14.13 -24.42 3.07
N ALA A 103 -14.68 -24.90 1.94
CA ALA A 103 -14.09 -24.77 0.62
C ALA A 103 -14.73 -23.59 -0.15
N TRP A 104 -14.34 -22.38 0.26
CA TRP A 104 -14.85 -21.14 -0.30
C TRP A 104 -14.49 -20.94 -1.78
N LYS A 105 -15.50 -20.62 -2.58
CA LYS A 105 -15.40 -20.36 -4.02
C LYS A 105 -16.03 -19.03 -4.38
N TRP A 106 -15.41 -18.32 -5.32
CA TRP A 106 -16.05 -17.24 -6.04
C TRP A 106 -17.07 -17.81 -7.06
N LEU A 107 -17.98 -16.97 -7.55
CA LEU A 107 -18.99 -17.37 -8.57
C LEU A 107 -18.40 -17.97 -9.84
N ASP A 108 -17.15 -17.64 -10.19
CA ASP A 108 -16.43 -18.20 -11.33
C ASP A 108 -15.76 -19.56 -11.04
N GLY A 109 -15.97 -20.11 -9.85
CA GLY A 109 -15.42 -21.40 -9.39
C GLY A 109 -13.98 -21.35 -8.89
N THR A 110 -13.33 -20.18 -8.93
CA THR A 110 -11.99 -20.01 -8.36
C THR A 110 -12.02 -20.01 -6.83
N ASP A 111 -10.95 -20.49 -6.20
CA ASP A 111 -10.84 -20.50 -4.75
C ASP A 111 -10.83 -19.08 -4.18
N VAL A 112 -11.55 -18.87 -3.08
CA VAL A 112 -11.37 -17.68 -2.23
C VAL A 112 -10.09 -17.87 -1.43
N SER A 113 -8.95 -17.63 -2.09
CA SER A 113 -7.65 -17.69 -1.44
C SER A 113 -7.28 -16.30 -0.91
N VAL A 114 -7.52 -16.11 0.38
CA VAL A 114 -7.09 -14.88 1.08
C VAL A 114 -5.58 -14.69 0.96
N SER A 115 -4.77 -15.73 1.20
CA SER A 115 -3.31 -15.64 1.09
C SER A 115 -2.80 -15.40 -0.34
N ALA A 116 -3.53 -15.83 -1.37
CA ALA A 116 -3.17 -15.53 -2.75
C ALA A 116 -3.49 -14.07 -3.13
N GLN A 117 -4.57 -13.50 -2.59
CA GLN A 117 -4.99 -12.11 -2.86
C GLN A 117 -4.16 -11.10 -2.05
N THR A 118 -3.88 -11.38 -0.79
CA THR A 118 -3.02 -10.58 0.09
C THR A 118 -2.57 -11.36 1.32
N SER A 119 -1.38 -11.07 1.82
CA SER A 119 -0.93 -11.61 3.11
C SER A 119 -1.62 -10.97 4.33
N ARG A 120 -2.45 -9.95 4.13
CA ARG A 120 -3.20 -9.28 5.19
C ARG A 120 -4.42 -10.13 5.56
N SER A 121 -4.66 -10.33 6.86
CA SER A 121 -5.80 -11.12 7.34
C SER A 121 -7.12 -10.44 6.99
N MET A 122 -7.72 -10.85 5.87
CA MET A 122 -8.98 -10.29 5.39
C MET A 122 -10.18 -10.91 6.08
N TRP A 123 -10.08 -12.13 6.62
CA TRP A 123 -11.17 -12.68 7.42
C TRP A 123 -11.25 -11.98 8.77
N GLY A 124 -12.48 -11.83 9.25
CA GLY A 124 -12.79 -11.49 10.63
C GLY A 124 -12.38 -12.62 11.55
N ASN A 125 -13.04 -12.69 12.67
CA ASN A 125 -12.78 -13.67 13.71
C ASN A 125 -14.15 -14.27 14.09
N GLY A 126 -14.28 -15.59 14.09
CA GLY A 126 -15.60 -16.20 14.25
C GLY A 126 -16.11 -16.20 15.69
N PRO A 127 -17.38 -16.53 15.94
CA PRO A 127 -17.88 -16.93 17.26
C PRO A 127 -17.14 -18.19 17.74
N GLY A 128 -15.97 -17.99 18.35
CA GLY A 128 -15.00 -19.06 18.58
C GLY A 128 -13.54 -18.59 18.65
N PHE A 129 -13.29 -17.33 18.31
CA PHE A 129 -11.98 -16.70 18.49
C PHE A 129 -11.56 -16.71 19.97
N GLY A 130 -10.38 -17.28 20.25
CA GLY A 130 -9.89 -17.54 21.62
C GLY A 130 -10.19 -18.93 22.18
N VAL A 131 -11.01 -19.75 21.50
CA VAL A 131 -11.19 -21.20 21.75
C VAL A 131 -10.74 -22.09 20.58
N GLY A 132 -10.06 -21.51 19.59
CA GLY A 132 -9.42 -22.24 18.48
C GLY A 132 -10.27 -22.42 17.22
N GLN A 133 -11.39 -21.70 17.08
CA GLN A 133 -12.16 -21.58 15.84
C GLN A 133 -11.97 -20.15 15.32
N THR A 134 -11.64 -20.00 14.03
CA THR A 134 -11.43 -18.69 13.38
C THR A 134 -12.11 -18.69 12.02
N GLU A 135 -12.73 -17.56 11.64
CA GLU A 135 -13.20 -17.30 10.28
C GLU A 135 -12.12 -17.66 9.23
N PRO A 136 -12.47 -18.37 8.14
CA PRO A 136 -13.80 -18.89 7.84
C PRO A 136 -14.15 -20.12 8.71
N ASP A 137 -14.94 -19.91 9.75
CA ASP A 137 -15.51 -20.93 10.61
C ASP A 137 -17.01 -20.78 10.52
N ASN A 138 -17.68 -21.93 10.53
CA ASN A 138 -19.10 -22.01 10.35
C ASN A 138 -19.75 -22.19 11.71
N TYR A 139 -20.63 -21.28 12.09
CA TYR A 139 -21.46 -21.48 13.28
C TYR A 139 -22.39 -22.71 13.08
N PHE A 140 -21.88 -23.91 13.38
CA PHE A 140 -22.53 -25.21 13.21
C PHE A 140 -22.96 -25.55 11.76
N GLY A 141 -22.28 -25.02 10.73
CA GLY A 141 -22.60 -25.29 9.32
C GLY A 141 -23.90 -24.65 8.83
N ALA A 142 -24.29 -23.52 9.40
CA ALA A 142 -25.50 -22.77 9.03
C ALA A 142 -25.21 -21.51 8.20
N GLN A 143 -23.94 -21.12 8.09
CA GLN A 143 -23.49 -19.93 7.38
C GLN A 143 -22.64 -20.40 6.20
N HIS A 144 -22.85 -19.79 5.03
CA HIS A 144 -22.18 -20.22 3.80
C HIS A 144 -21.92 -19.10 2.79
N CYS A 145 -22.18 -17.85 3.16
CA CYS A 145 -22.22 -16.73 2.23
C CYS A 145 -21.30 -15.60 2.69
N LEU A 146 -20.44 -15.16 1.76
CA LEU A 146 -19.36 -14.21 2.05
C LEU A 146 -19.92 -12.80 2.17
N ALA A 147 -19.64 -12.14 3.29
CA ALA A 147 -19.99 -10.74 3.47
C ALA A 147 -18.79 -9.90 3.90
N LEU A 148 -18.72 -8.67 3.37
CA LEU A 148 -17.78 -7.64 3.79
C LEU A 148 -18.36 -6.85 4.96
N GLY A 149 -17.63 -6.79 6.08
CA GLY A 149 -17.97 -5.99 7.25
C GLY A 149 -17.77 -4.49 6.99
N LEU A 150 -18.82 -3.70 7.24
CA LEU A 150 -18.84 -2.24 7.11
C LEU A 150 -18.91 -1.53 8.46
N GLU A 151 -19.01 -2.27 9.56
CA GLU A 151 -18.77 -1.77 10.91
C GLU A 151 -17.98 -2.79 11.72
N GLN A 152 -17.46 -2.36 12.86
CA GLN A 152 -16.92 -3.30 13.83
C GLN A 152 -18.07 -4.10 14.47
N TRP A 153 -17.89 -5.41 14.58
CA TRP A 153 -18.86 -6.31 15.21
C TRP A 153 -18.28 -7.01 16.45
N PRO A 154 -19.04 -7.09 17.57
CA PRO A 154 -20.29 -6.40 17.85
C PRO A 154 -20.09 -4.88 17.99
N THR A 155 -21.08 -4.09 17.53
CA THR A 155 -21.01 -2.63 17.56
C THR A 155 -21.00 -2.08 18.99
N GLY A 156 -20.19 -1.05 19.26
CA GLY A 156 -20.25 -0.28 20.50
C GLY A 156 -19.45 -0.84 21.68
N ASN A 157 -18.65 -1.89 21.47
CA ASN A 157 -17.74 -2.39 22.49
C ASN A 157 -16.34 -2.60 21.88
N ALA A 158 -15.45 -1.63 22.16
CA ALA A 158 -14.06 -1.62 21.67
C ALA A 158 -13.23 -2.78 22.23
N GLU A 159 -13.57 -3.29 23.41
CA GLU A 159 -12.91 -4.46 24.01
C GLU A 159 -13.43 -5.79 23.44
N SER A 160 -14.61 -5.79 22.80
CA SER A 160 -15.19 -6.97 22.14
C SER A 160 -15.02 -6.98 20.61
N ALA A 161 -14.09 -6.21 20.06
CA ALA A 161 -13.74 -6.20 18.62
C ALA A 161 -13.16 -7.53 18.10
N TYR A 162 -13.34 -8.62 18.86
CA TYR A 162 -12.76 -9.91 18.57
C TYR A 162 -13.51 -10.67 17.48
N LEU A 163 -14.62 -10.17 16.91
CA LEU A 163 -15.34 -10.85 15.84
C LEU A 163 -15.11 -10.28 14.43
N GLY A 164 -14.92 -8.98 14.27
CA GLY A 164 -14.68 -8.45 12.94
C GLY A 164 -14.46 -6.96 12.92
N LYS A 165 -13.47 -6.53 12.12
CA LYS A 165 -13.17 -5.13 11.82
C LYS A 165 -13.80 -4.73 10.48
N ILE A 166 -13.94 -3.42 10.30
CA ILE A 166 -14.32 -2.83 9.02
C ILE A 166 -13.35 -3.30 7.92
N GLY A 167 -13.89 -3.74 6.79
CA GLY A 167 -13.14 -4.23 5.65
C GLY A 167 -12.74 -5.71 5.73
N GLN A 168 -13.10 -6.42 6.81
CA GLN A 168 -12.90 -7.86 6.92
C GLN A 168 -14.10 -8.66 6.40
N TRP A 169 -13.86 -9.88 5.98
CA TRP A 169 -14.83 -10.83 5.45
C TRP A 169 -15.31 -11.77 6.56
N ASN A 170 -16.58 -12.16 6.51
CA ASN A 170 -17.19 -13.02 7.51
C ASN A 170 -18.12 -14.00 6.82
N ASP A 171 -18.28 -15.17 7.44
CA ASP A 171 -19.25 -16.17 7.05
C ASP A 171 -20.62 -15.84 7.64
N ILE A 172 -21.59 -15.57 6.78
CA ILE A 172 -22.92 -15.11 7.18
C ILE A 172 -24.00 -16.05 6.62
N ASP A 173 -25.09 -16.18 7.38
CA ASP A 173 -26.29 -16.90 6.95
C ASP A 173 -26.83 -16.27 5.67
N CYS A 174 -26.86 -17.05 4.58
CA CYS A 174 -27.29 -16.65 3.25
C CYS A 174 -28.72 -16.08 3.21
N THR A 175 -29.55 -16.37 4.22
CA THR A 175 -30.93 -15.89 4.34
C THR A 175 -31.03 -14.48 4.91
N ASN A 176 -29.94 -13.92 5.46
CA ASN A 176 -29.91 -12.53 5.89
C ASN A 176 -30.15 -11.59 4.71
N GLU A 177 -30.86 -10.49 4.95
CA GLU A 177 -31.09 -9.48 3.92
C GLU A 177 -30.02 -8.40 4.04
N LEU A 178 -29.03 -8.41 3.14
CA LEU A 178 -27.94 -7.43 3.12
C LEU A 178 -27.94 -6.63 1.81
N GLN A 179 -27.43 -5.40 1.90
CA GLN A 179 -27.09 -4.59 0.73
C GLN A 179 -25.88 -5.17 0.00
N PHE A 180 -25.68 -4.79 -1.26
CA PHE A 180 -24.59 -5.33 -2.07
C PHE A 180 -24.17 -4.37 -3.17
N ALA A 181 -23.06 -4.69 -3.82
CA ALA A 181 -22.67 -4.05 -5.06
C ALA A 181 -22.74 -5.07 -6.20
N ILE A 182 -23.11 -4.59 -7.38
CA ILE A 182 -23.01 -5.32 -8.64
C ILE A 182 -21.70 -4.90 -9.30
N GLU A 183 -20.94 -5.87 -9.76
CA GLU A 183 -19.75 -5.69 -10.57
C GLU A 183 -20.07 -5.92 -12.05
N TYR A 184 -19.66 -4.99 -12.90
CA TYR A 184 -19.78 -5.08 -14.36
C TYR A 184 -18.39 -5.08 -15.00
N ASP A 185 -18.22 -5.95 -16.00
CA ASP A 185 -17.02 -5.94 -16.84
C ASP A 185 -17.02 -4.68 -17.70
N TYR A 186 -16.02 -3.82 -17.47
CA TYR A 186 -15.95 -2.49 -18.08
C TYR A 186 -14.70 -2.33 -18.97
N GLU A 187 -13.75 -3.25 -18.91
CA GLU A 187 -12.47 -3.13 -19.58
C GLU A 187 -12.57 -3.50 -21.07
N PRO A 188 -12.13 -2.62 -22.00
CA PRO A 188 -11.91 -3.01 -23.38
C PRO A 188 -10.90 -4.15 -23.50
N LYS A 189 -11.32 -5.26 -24.13
CA LYS A 189 -10.53 -6.49 -24.24
C LYS A 189 -10.23 -6.82 -25.69
N PHE A 190 -8.96 -7.06 -25.99
CA PHE A 190 -8.51 -7.55 -27.28
C PHE A 190 -8.24 -9.05 -27.22
N THR A 191 -9.10 -9.85 -27.85
CA THR A 191 -9.02 -11.32 -27.88
C THR A 191 -9.40 -11.80 -29.28
N ASP A 192 -8.67 -12.79 -29.81
CA ASP A 192 -8.93 -13.38 -31.14
C ASP A 192 -9.04 -12.33 -32.27
N GLN A 193 -8.19 -11.31 -32.25
CA GLN A 193 -8.16 -10.19 -33.21
C GLN A 193 -9.41 -9.28 -33.17
N VAL A 194 -10.26 -9.42 -32.16
CA VAL A 194 -11.43 -8.58 -31.92
C VAL A 194 -11.23 -7.77 -30.64
N LEU A 195 -11.33 -6.45 -30.76
CA LEU A 195 -11.39 -5.51 -29.65
C LEU A 195 -12.86 -5.31 -29.26
N ARG A 196 -13.25 -5.85 -28.10
CA ARG A 196 -14.57 -5.63 -27.50
C ARG A 196 -14.49 -4.42 -26.59
N ILE A 197 -15.38 -3.45 -26.79
CA ILE A 197 -15.39 -2.17 -26.11
C ILE A 197 -16.79 -1.98 -25.50
N PRO A 198 -16.94 -2.16 -24.19
CA PRO A 198 -18.22 -1.94 -23.56
C PRO A 198 -18.49 -0.43 -23.39
N PHE A 199 -19.76 -0.03 -23.39
CA PHE A 199 -20.21 1.34 -23.05
C PHE A 199 -19.63 2.49 -23.88
N VAL A 200 -19.44 2.32 -25.19
CA VAL A 200 -19.04 3.42 -26.07
C VAL A 200 -20.16 4.46 -26.15
N ALA A 201 -19.91 5.64 -25.58
CA ALA A 201 -20.84 6.76 -25.63
C ALA A 201 -20.81 7.45 -26.99
N VAL A 202 -21.96 7.51 -27.67
CA VAL A 202 -22.17 8.20 -28.95
C VAL A 202 -23.36 9.15 -28.78
N GLY A 203 -23.09 10.43 -28.53
CA GLY A 203 -24.15 11.38 -28.17
C GLY A 203 -24.80 11.00 -26.83
N ASP A 204 -26.11 10.80 -26.82
CA ASP A 204 -26.89 10.42 -25.63
C ASP A 204 -27.10 8.90 -25.49
N SER A 205 -26.67 8.11 -26.49
CA SER A 205 -26.77 6.63 -26.47
C SER A 205 -25.42 5.96 -26.18
N ASN A 206 -25.47 4.72 -25.70
CA ASN A 206 -24.29 3.89 -25.43
C ASN A 206 -24.38 2.58 -26.21
N PHE A 207 -23.22 2.01 -26.56
CA PHE A 207 -23.12 0.78 -27.33
C PHE A 207 -21.98 -0.12 -26.83
N ASP A 208 -22.19 -1.43 -26.78
CA ASP A 208 -21.13 -2.42 -26.69
C ASP A 208 -20.63 -2.74 -28.10
N VAL A 209 -19.45 -2.26 -28.44
CA VAL A 209 -18.92 -2.28 -29.81
C VAL A 209 -17.83 -3.33 -29.93
N SER A 210 -17.89 -4.15 -30.98
CA SER A 210 -16.79 -5.05 -31.35
C SER A 210 -16.11 -4.56 -32.61
N LEU A 211 -14.78 -4.49 -32.58
CA LEU A 211 -13.94 -4.00 -33.65
C LEU A 211 -12.95 -5.09 -34.07
N GLN A 212 -12.88 -5.41 -35.36
CA GLN A 212 -11.93 -6.37 -35.92
C GLN A 212 -10.74 -5.67 -36.54
N LEU A 213 -9.54 -6.24 -36.38
CA LEU A 213 -8.34 -5.74 -37.05
C LEU A 213 -8.48 -5.83 -38.59
N VAL A 214 -8.14 -4.76 -39.30
CA VAL A 214 -8.17 -4.70 -40.78
C VAL A 214 -6.85 -4.15 -41.33
N GLU A 215 -6.53 -4.52 -42.56
CA GLU A 215 -5.29 -4.13 -43.23
C GLU A 215 -5.31 -2.64 -43.60
N CYS A 216 -4.28 -1.90 -43.20
CA CYS A 216 -4.03 -0.51 -43.57
C CYS A 216 -2.55 -0.15 -43.33
N ASP A 217 -2.13 1.08 -43.65
CA ASP A 217 -0.74 1.55 -43.44
C ASP A 217 -0.34 1.63 -41.95
N ASN A 218 -1.30 1.56 -41.03
CA ASN A 218 -1.13 1.62 -39.57
C ASN A 218 -1.92 0.47 -38.90
N ILE A 219 -2.24 0.59 -37.61
CA ILE A 219 -3.17 -0.32 -36.94
C ILE A 219 -4.60 0.21 -37.16
N CYS A 220 -5.40 -0.51 -37.93
CA CYS A 220 -6.79 -0.16 -38.19
C CYS A 220 -7.77 -1.21 -37.68
N PHE A 221 -8.94 -0.73 -37.30
CA PHE A 221 -10.02 -1.51 -36.75
C PHE A 221 -11.34 -1.17 -37.45
N GLN A 222 -12.06 -2.18 -37.91
CA GLN A 222 -13.40 -2.03 -38.47
C GLN A 222 -14.45 -2.44 -37.43
N VAL A 223 -15.49 -1.62 -37.24
CA VAL A 223 -16.65 -2.00 -36.42
C VAL A 223 -17.39 -3.16 -37.08
N ILE A 224 -17.56 -4.27 -36.34
CA ILE A 224 -18.27 -5.47 -36.81
C ILE A 224 -19.60 -5.71 -36.09
N SER A 225 -19.78 -5.18 -34.88
CA SER A 225 -21.05 -5.22 -34.13
C SER A 225 -21.12 -4.10 -33.08
N GLY A 226 -22.31 -3.87 -32.51
CA GLY A 226 -22.64 -2.70 -31.69
C GLY A 226 -24.00 -2.87 -30.99
N GLU A 227 -24.06 -3.48 -29.81
CA GLU A 227 -25.33 -3.75 -29.13
C GLU A 227 -25.67 -2.65 -28.12
N VAL A 228 -26.95 -2.40 -27.85
CA VAL A 228 -27.32 -1.47 -26.78
C VAL A 228 -27.02 -2.17 -25.44
N PRO A 229 -26.17 -1.59 -24.58
CA PRO A 229 -25.85 -2.19 -23.30
C PRO A 229 -27.08 -2.22 -22.42
N ILE A 230 -27.19 -3.27 -21.62
CA ILE A 230 -28.34 -3.50 -20.74
C ILE A 230 -28.24 -2.65 -19.46
N VAL A 231 -27.09 -1.99 -19.21
CA VAL A 231 -26.80 -1.31 -17.94
C VAL A 231 -26.44 0.17 -18.10
N PRO A 232 -26.58 0.97 -17.02
CA PRO A 232 -26.27 2.39 -17.03
C PRO A 232 -24.80 2.69 -17.36
N LYS A 233 -24.56 3.89 -17.89
CA LYS A 233 -23.23 4.37 -18.29
C LYS A 233 -22.33 4.65 -17.07
N PRO A 234 -21.07 4.20 -17.05
CA PRO A 234 -20.11 4.60 -16.03
C PRO A 234 -19.53 6.00 -16.24
N LYS A 235 -19.03 6.62 -15.16
CA LYS A 235 -18.50 7.99 -15.18
C LYS A 235 -17.25 8.15 -16.07
N LEU A 236 -16.36 7.15 -16.04
CA LEU A 236 -15.31 6.97 -17.02
C LEU A 236 -15.90 5.99 -18.03
N ALA A 237 -16.18 6.38 -19.27
CA ALA A 237 -16.69 5.49 -20.33
C ALA A 237 -15.89 5.77 -21.61
N PRO A 238 -15.61 4.74 -22.45
CA PRO A 238 -15.18 4.99 -23.82
C PRO A 238 -16.13 5.98 -24.48
N SER A 239 -15.58 6.93 -25.24
CA SER A 239 -16.39 8.00 -25.82
C SER A 239 -16.01 8.27 -27.25
N TYR A 240 -17.02 8.57 -28.07
CA TYR A 240 -16.82 8.96 -29.44
C TYR A 240 -17.29 10.40 -29.65
N SER A 241 -16.37 11.28 -30.07
CA SER A 241 -16.69 12.67 -30.41
C SER A 241 -15.75 13.21 -31.48
N GLY A 242 -16.28 14.00 -32.41
CA GLY A 242 -15.45 14.67 -33.43
C GLY A 242 -14.60 13.72 -34.28
N ASN A 243 -15.13 12.55 -34.64
CA ASN A 243 -14.43 11.44 -35.33
C ASN A 243 -13.36 10.72 -34.51
N ASN A 244 -13.18 11.08 -33.24
CA ASN A 244 -12.24 10.41 -32.35
C ASN A 244 -12.97 9.48 -31.40
N LEU A 245 -12.52 8.22 -31.35
CA LEU A 245 -12.90 7.24 -30.36
C LEU A 245 -11.80 7.21 -29.29
N HIS A 246 -12.14 7.65 -28.08
CA HIS A 246 -11.25 7.67 -26.93
C HIS A 246 -11.54 6.47 -26.02
N LEU A 247 -10.51 5.66 -25.75
CA LEU A 247 -10.59 4.46 -24.93
C LEU A 247 -9.66 4.62 -23.72
N PRO A 248 -10.18 4.80 -22.50
CA PRO A 248 -9.36 5.18 -21.35
C PRO A 248 -8.48 4.04 -20.81
N ARG A 249 -8.86 2.77 -21.02
CA ARG A 249 -8.23 1.61 -20.37
C ARG A 249 -8.24 0.34 -21.22
N VAL A 250 -7.55 0.34 -22.37
CA VAL A 250 -7.38 -0.86 -23.18
C VAL A 250 -6.28 -1.75 -22.60
N LYS A 251 -6.61 -3.00 -22.25
CA LYS A 251 -5.62 -3.96 -21.77
C LYS A 251 -4.92 -4.65 -22.93
N ALA A 252 -3.59 -4.60 -22.93
CA ALA A 252 -2.74 -5.36 -23.84
C ALA A 252 -1.61 -6.03 -23.04
N GLY A 253 -1.68 -7.36 -22.91
CA GLY A 253 -0.80 -8.11 -22.01
C GLY A 253 -1.02 -7.72 -20.55
N GLN A 254 0.06 -7.32 -19.86
CA GLN A 254 0.02 -6.85 -18.46
C GLN A 254 -0.10 -5.32 -18.33
N SER A 255 -0.10 -4.60 -19.45
CA SER A 255 -0.15 -3.15 -19.49
C SER A 255 -1.54 -2.65 -19.89
N LEU A 256 -1.86 -1.47 -19.37
CA LEU A 256 -3.07 -0.74 -19.71
C LEU A 256 -2.71 0.45 -20.55
N TYR A 257 -3.59 0.83 -21.48
CA TYR A 257 -3.36 1.93 -22.40
C TYR A 257 -4.59 2.83 -22.52
N GLU A 258 -4.33 4.14 -22.52
CA GLU A 258 -5.24 5.17 -23.02
C GLU A 258 -5.02 5.25 -24.53
N VAL A 259 -6.04 4.90 -25.32
CA VAL A 259 -5.95 4.76 -26.78
C VAL A 259 -6.91 5.72 -27.45
N ASP A 260 -6.38 6.60 -28.32
CA ASP A 260 -7.20 7.42 -29.21
C ASP A 260 -7.17 6.84 -30.61
N MET A 261 -8.35 6.70 -31.22
CA MET A 261 -8.51 6.27 -32.60
C MET A 261 -9.29 7.32 -33.41
N GLU A 262 -8.93 7.50 -34.67
CA GLU A 262 -9.59 8.42 -35.60
C GLU A 262 -10.36 7.63 -36.66
N LEU A 263 -11.63 7.99 -36.89
CA LEU A 263 -12.44 7.44 -37.97
C LEU A 263 -11.94 7.96 -39.33
N ILE A 264 -11.34 7.07 -40.14
CA ILE A 264 -10.75 7.40 -41.44
C ILE A 264 -11.62 6.97 -42.64
N ASP A 265 -12.45 5.95 -42.46
CA ASP A 265 -13.44 5.51 -43.44
C ASP A 265 -14.82 5.46 -42.78
N PRO A 266 -15.61 6.54 -42.88
CA PRO A 266 -16.94 6.60 -42.30
C PRO A 266 -17.94 5.64 -42.95
N ASP A 267 -17.72 5.23 -44.20
CA ASP A 267 -18.67 4.39 -44.93
C ASP A 267 -18.52 2.92 -44.53
N ASN A 268 -17.31 2.50 -44.16
CA ASN A 268 -17.01 1.15 -43.66
C ASN A 268 -16.74 1.09 -42.14
N LEU A 269 -16.84 2.21 -41.43
CA LEU A 269 -16.56 2.35 -39.99
C LEU A 269 -15.15 1.90 -39.58
N VAL A 270 -14.14 2.34 -40.33
CA VAL A 270 -12.74 2.02 -40.06
C VAL A 270 -12.06 3.13 -39.26
N PHE A 271 -11.54 2.75 -38.10
CA PHE A 271 -10.75 3.57 -37.20
C PHE A 271 -9.27 3.25 -37.34
N VAL A 272 -8.41 4.26 -37.27
CA VAL A 272 -6.96 4.11 -37.16
C VAL A 272 -6.49 4.50 -35.77
N VAL A 273 -5.59 3.73 -35.17
CA VAL A 273 -4.97 4.09 -33.89
C VAL A 273 -4.06 5.32 -34.10
N LYS A 274 -4.31 6.39 -33.33
CA LYS A 274 -3.52 7.62 -33.35
C LYS A 274 -2.51 7.69 -32.21
N SER A 275 -2.91 7.21 -31.04
CA SER A 275 -2.09 7.18 -29.83
C SER A 275 -2.41 5.93 -29.02
N ALA A 276 -1.42 5.44 -28.28
CA ALA A 276 -1.61 4.43 -27.24
C ALA A 276 -0.59 4.74 -26.13
N VAL A 277 -1.05 5.38 -25.06
CA VAL A 277 -0.21 5.82 -23.94
C VAL A 277 -0.45 4.89 -22.75
N ASN A 278 0.60 4.43 -22.09
CA ASN A 278 0.45 3.55 -20.93
C ASN A 278 -0.34 4.25 -19.80
N SER A 279 -1.36 3.57 -19.29
CA SER A 279 -2.23 4.02 -18.21
C SER A 279 -1.76 3.42 -16.88
N PRO A 280 -1.48 4.27 -15.87
CA PRO A 280 -1.09 3.80 -14.55
C PRO A 280 -2.14 2.92 -13.88
N SER A 281 -1.68 1.92 -13.13
CA SER A 281 -2.48 0.97 -12.34
C SER A 281 -1.70 0.44 -11.15
N ILE A 282 -2.36 -0.36 -10.31
CA ILE A 282 -1.70 -1.12 -9.24
C ILE A 282 -0.65 -2.13 -9.74
N THR A 283 -0.53 -2.37 -11.04
CA THR A 283 0.51 -3.21 -11.66
C THR A 283 1.63 -2.43 -12.35
N THR A 284 1.53 -1.10 -12.39
CA THR A 284 2.55 -0.23 -13.03
C THR A 284 3.73 -0.03 -12.10
N TYR A 285 4.96 -0.31 -12.52
CA TYR A 285 6.18 -0.02 -11.74
C TYR A 285 7.07 0.98 -12.50
N PRO A 286 7.87 1.80 -11.81
CA PRO A 286 8.80 2.68 -12.48
C PRO A 286 9.88 1.85 -13.19
N ALA A 287 10.20 2.23 -14.42
CA ALA A 287 11.39 1.74 -15.12
C ALA A 287 12.64 2.46 -14.57
N THR A 288 13.67 2.64 -15.39
CA THR A 288 14.83 3.50 -15.04
C THR A 288 14.38 4.90 -14.59
N ASN A 289 13.33 5.43 -15.21
CA ASN A 289 12.73 6.71 -14.87
C ASN A 289 11.30 6.54 -14.37
N TRP A 290 10.92 7.38 -13.42
CA TRP A 290 9.53 7.53 -12.99
C TRP A 290 8.69 8.15 -14.11
N GLN A 291 7.51 7.57 -14.33
CA GLN A 291 6.45 8.23 -15.09
C GLN A 291 5.75 9.24 -14.19
N VAL A 292 5.23 10.30 -14.80
CA VAL A 292 4.49 11.38 -14.12
C VAL A 292 3.08 11.44 -14.68
N SER A 293 2.09 11.56 -13.82
CA SER A 293 0.68 11.73 -14.18
C SER A 293 0.08 12.87 -13.38
N SER A 294 -0.97 13.51 -13.89
CA SER A 294 -1.70 14.50 -13.09
C SER A 294 -2.55 13.77 -12.03
N PRO A 295 -2.79 14.38 -10.85
CA PRO A 295 -3.61 13.75 -9.81
C PRO A 295 -4.99 13.30 -10.35
N GLY A 296 -5.64 14.14 -11.17
CA GLY A 296 -6.95 13.82 -11.75
C GLY A 296 -6.96 12.57 -12.63
N LYS A 297 -5.87 12.27 -13.36
CA LYS A 297 -5.76 11.06 -14.19
C LYS A 297 -5.73 9.76 -13.39
N VAL A 298 -5.43 9.83 -12.09
CA VAL A 298 -5.46 8.68 -11.18
C VAL A 298 -6.49 8.85 -10.06
N ASN A 299 -7.56 9.61 -10.34
CA ASN A 299 -8.69 9.86 -9.43
C ASN A 299 -8.31 10.53 -8.11
N MET A 300 -7.35 11.46 -8.14
CA MET A 300 -6.96 12.26 -7.00
C MET A 300 -7.34 13.74 -7.19
N ASP A 301 -7.90 14.36 -6.14
CA ASP A 301 -8.20 15.79 -6.10
C ASP A 301 -6.90 16.63 -6.08
N SER A 302 -6.65 17.34 -7.18
CA SER A 302 -5.43 18.16 -7.33
C SER A 302 -5.35 19.30 -6.33
N SER A 303 -6.48 19.84 -5.87
CA SER A 303 -6.50 20.94 -4.88
C SER A 303 -6.03 20.47 -3.50
N LYS A 304 -6.41 19.25 -3.11
CA LYS A 304 -5.98 18.66 -1.83
C LYS A 304 -4.51 18.26 -1.84
N ILE A 305 -4.01 17.79 -2.98
CA ILE A 305 -2.56 17.60 -3.17
C ILE A 305 -1.80 18.92 -3.00
N GLN A 306 -2.32 20.01 -3.57
CA GLN A 306 -1.69 21.32 -3.39
C GLN A 306 -1.68 21.77 -1.92
N ILE A 307 -2.75 21.52 -1.14
CA ILE A 307 -2.77 21.81 0.30
C ILE A 307 -1.62 21.11 1.04
N ALA A 308 -1.37 19.83 0.74
CA ALA A 308 -0.29 19.08 1.37
C ALA A 308 1.10 19.62 0.98
N LEU A 309 1.29 20.01 -0.29
CA LEU A 309 2.53 20.62 -0.75
C LEU A 309 2.76 22.00 -0.13
N ASP A 310 1.73 22.84 -0.08
CA ASP A 310 1.79 24.17 0.54
C ASP A 310 2.14 24.06 2.02
N TYR A 311 1.54 23.08 2.72
CA TYR A 311 1.92 22.74 4.09
C TYR A 311 3.39 22.35 4.18
N ALA A 312 3.83 21.38 3.36
CA ALA A 312 5.19 20.85 3.43
C ALA A 312 6.28 21.88 3.11
N PHE A 313 5.99 22.84 2.23
CA PHE A 313 6.92 23.89 1.82
C PHE A 313 6.66 25.24 2.52
N SER A 314 5.77 25.27 3.52
CA SER A 314 5.55 26.46 4.33
C SER A 314 6.80 26.85 5.12
N GLN A 315 6.88 28.14 5.47
CA GLN A 315 8.05 28.71 6.14
C GLN A 315 8.41 27.93 7.41
N GLY A 316 9.68 27.52 7.52
CA GLY A 316 10.20 26.81 8.68
C GLY A 316 10.00 25.29 8.66
N GLN A 317 9.35 24.71 7.64
CA GLN A 317 9.29 23.25 7.51
C GLN A 317 10.61 22.64 7.02
N ASN A 318 11.46 23.42 6.34
CA ASN A 318 12.78 22.97 5.89
C ASN A 318 12.74 21.68 5.05
N THR A 319 11.71 21.54 4.23
CA THR A 319 11.52 20.40 3.32
C THR A 319 12.41 20.58 2.08
N GLN A 320 13.24 19.58 1.76
CA GLN A 320 14.05 19.53 0.54
C GLN A 320 13.25 19.02 -0.66
N GLY A 321 12.47 17.96 -0.45
CA GLY A 321 11.81 17.22 -1.51
C GLY A 321 10.59 16.49 -0.99
N VAL A 322 9.51 16.52 -1.76
CA VAL A 322 8.32 15.69 -1.59
C VAL A 322 8.07 14.96 -2.88
N VAL A 323 7.77 13.65 -2.79
CA VAL A 323 7.29 12.83 -3.91
C VAL A 323 6.06 12.07 -3.44
N VAL A 324 4.95 12.20 -4.18
CA VAL A 324 3.71 11.49 -3.97
C VAL A 324 3.51 10.53 -5.14
N ILE A 325 3.40 9.24 -4.83
CA ILE A 325 3.16 8.15 -5.77
C ILE A 325 1.74 7.64 -5.60
N ARG A 326 1.08 7.37 -6.72
CA ARG A 326 -0.18 6.61 -6.79
C ARG A 326 -0.14 5.74 -8.03
N HIS A 327 -0.50 4.46 -7.92
CA HIS A 327 -0.55 3.55 -9.09
C HIS A 327 0.79 3.49 -9.84
N GLY A 328 1.90 3.50 -9.09
CA GLY A 328 3.24 3.36 -9.64
C GLY A 328 3.81 4.58 -10.37
N VAL A 329 3.11 5.72 -10.36
CA VAL A 329 3.57 6.96 -11.00
C VAL A 329 3.62 8.12 -10.03
N ILE A 330 4.49 9.10 -10.30
CA ILE A 330 4.54 10.35 -9.57
C ILE A 330 3.29 11.17 -9.93
N VAL A 331 2.47 11.49 -8.94
CA VAL A 331 1.30 12.39 -9.12
C VAL A 331 1.58 13.82 -8.69
N ALA A 332 2.56 13.97 -7.81
CA ALA A 332 3.09 15.26 -7.40
C ALA A 332 4.52 15.10 -6.92
N GLU A 333 5.36 16.07 -7.27
CA GLU A 333 6.67 16.25 -6.66
C GLU A 333 6.98 17.74 -6.59
N GLN A 334 7.67 18.14 -5.53
CA GLN A 334 8.15 19.51 -5.36
C GLN A 334 9.46 19.47 -4.60
N TYR A 335 10.34 20.42 -4.90
CA TYR A 335 11.67 20.55 -4.32
C TYR A 335 11.91 21.98 -3.84
N ALA A 336 12.76 22.13 -2.83
CA ALA A 336 13.18 23.43 -2.33
C ALA A 336 13.98 24.20 -3.39
N THR A 337 14.05 25.51 -3.25
CA THR A 337 14.94 26.35 -4.07
C THR A 337 16.38 25.84 -3.97
N GLY A 338 16.99 25.50 -5.11
CA GLY A 338 18.35 24.97 -5.17
C GLY A 338 18.45 23.45 -5.04
N SER A 339 17.32 22.75 -4.89
CA SER A 339 17.22 21.30 -4.94
C SER A 339 16.36 20.85 -6.12
N ASP A 340 16.53 19.61 -6.53
CA ASP A 340 15.82 18.97 -7.63
C ASP A 340 15.68 17.45 -7.40
N LYS A 341 15.15 16.75 -8.40
CA LYS A 341 14.94 15.30 -8.39
C LYS A 341 16.20 14.45 -8.23
N GLU A 342 17.39 15.00 -8.50
CA GLU A 342 18.68 14.31 -8.37
C GLU A 342 19.36 14.66 -7.04
N SER A 343 18.79 15.57 -6.26
CA SER A 343 19.33 15.98 -4.97
C SER A 343 19.24 14.85 -3.96
N ILE A 344 20.36 14.56 -3.32
CA ILE A 344 20.48 13.51 -2.31
C ILE A 344 19.85 13.96 -1.00
N ALA A 345 19.11 13.05 -0.36
CA ALA A 345 18.66 13.15 1.01
C ALA A 345 19.22 11.99 1.81
N THR A 346 19.27 12.14 3.13
CA THR A 346 19.74 11.09 4.04
C THR A 346 18.56 10.49 4.80
N SER A 347 18.61 9.18 5.02
CA SER A 347 17.52 8.41 5.61
C SER A 347 17.29 8.77 7.08
N TRP A 348 18.35 9.12 7.81
CA TRP A 348 18.40 8.93 9.26
C TRP A 348 17.85 7.53 9.61
N SER A 349 16.97 7.44 10.60
CA SER A 349 16.31 6.21 11.02
C SER A 349 15.45 5.50 9.97
N THR A 350 15.11 6.12 8.82
CA THR A 350 14.41 5.40 7.74
C THR A 350 15.23 4.20 7.22
N ALA A 351 16.56 4.20 7.38
CA ALA A 351 17.41 3.06 7.05
C ALA A 351 17.06 1.77 7.83
N LYS A 352 16.48 1.90 9.02
CA LYS A 352 16.09 0.75 9.84
C LYS A 352 15.07 -0.14 9.12
N SER A 353 14.16 0.48 8.37
CA SER A 353 13.16 -0.25 7.58
C SER A 353 13.79 -0.98 6.39
N PHE A 354 14.86 -0.43 5.80
CA PHE A 354 15.68 -1.16 4.81
C PHE A 354 16.40 -2.34 5.45
N ASN A 355 17.02 -2.15 6.62
CA ASN A 355 17.67 -3.22 7.38
C ASN A 355 16.69 -4.37 7.72
N SER A 356 15.45 -4.04 8.10
CA SER A 356 14.38 -5.03 8.29
C SER A 356 14.03 -5.78 7.01
N ALA A 357 13.93 -5.10 5.86
CA ALA A 357 13.72 -5.77 4.58
C ALA A 357 14.86 -6.74 4.26
N LEU A 358 16.11 -6.33 4.49
CA LEU A 358 17.29 -7.18 4.26
C LEU A 358 17.31 -8.39 5.21
N MET A 359 16.90 -8.25 6.47
CA MET A 359 16.73 -9.38 7.38
C MET A 359 15.68 -10.37 6.85
N GLY A 360 14.54 -9.87 6.37
CA GLY A 360 13.52 -10.70 5.73
C GLY A 360 14.06 -11.46 4.53
N ILE A 361 14.79 -10.79 3.64
CA ILE A 361 15.42 -11.42 2.48
C ILE A 361 16.48 -12.45 2.92
N ALA A 362 17.25 -12.16 3.97
CA ALA A 362 18.23 -13.10 4.52
C ALA A 362 17.55 -14.37 5.05
N ILE A 363 16.37 -14.24 5.66
CA ILE A 363 15.54 -15.37 6.09
C ILE A 363 14.99 -16.14 4.89
N ASP A 364 14.36 -15.44 3.93
CA ASP A 364 13.78 -16.05 2.72
C ASP A 364 14.84 -16.83 1.91
N LYS A 365 16.09 -16.37 1.91
CA LYS A 365 17.23 -17.03 1.24
C LYS A 365 17.95 -18.09 2.11
N GLY A 366 17.54 -18.28 3.36
CA GLY A 366 18.09 -19.29 4.27
C GLY A 366 19.44 -18.95 4.91
N TYR A 367 19.88 -17.68 4.86
CA TYR A 367 21.06 -17.21 5.61
C TYR A 367 20.77 -17.14 7.12
N VAL A 368 19.51 -16.86 7.47
CA VAL A 368 18.97 -16.88 8.84
C VAL A 368 17.77 -17.81 8.84
N SER A 369 17.64 -18.70 9.83
CA SER A 369 16.58 -19.72 9.81
C SER A 369 15.19 -19.16 10.14
N SER A 370 15.10 -18.24 11.10
CA SER A 370 13.91 -17.43 11.40
C SER A 370 14.28 -16.26 12.32
N GLU A 371 13.39 -15.30 12.49
CA GLU A 371 13.57 -14.23 13.47
C GLU A 371 13.35 -14.67 14.93
N GLU A 372 12.79 -15.86 15.15
CA GLU A 372 12.52 -16.40 16.49
C GLU A 372 13.77 -17.02 17.14
N ILE A 373 14.84 -17.24 16.38
CA ILE A 373 16.08 -17.81 16.92
C ILE A 373 16.87 -16.80 17.75
N SER A 374 17.79 -17.32 18.55
CA SER A 374 18.72 -16.50 19.33
C SER A 374 19.64 -15.70 18.42
N ALA A 375 19.77 -14.40 18.69
CA ALA A 375 20.76 -13.55 18.05
C ALA A 375 22.20 -14.02 18.32
N ALA A 376 22.44 -14.79 19.39
CA ALA A 376 23.76 -15.32 19.74
C ALA A 376 24.28 -16.38 18.76
N GLU A 377 23.44 -16.88 17.85
CA GLU A 377 23.90 -17.72 16.72
C GLU A 377 24.87 -16.96 15.81
N PHE A 378 24.69 -15.64 15.69
CA PHE A 378 25.55 -14.76 14.89
C PHE A 378 26.39 -13.83 15.77
N ILE A 379 25.84 -13.39 16.90
CA ILE A 379 26.56 -12.60 17.92
C ILE A 379 27.17 -13.52 18.96
N PHE A 380 28.25 -14.21 18.58
CA PHE A 380 28.91 -15.22 19.41
C PHE A 380 29.39 -14.69 20.77
N GLU A 381 29.60 -13.37 20.89
CA GLU A 381 29.91 -12.66 22.14
C GLU A 381 28.80 -12.81 23.20
N TRP A 382 27.57 -13.10 22.77
CA TRP A 382 26.41 -13.27 23.65
C TRP A 382 26.19 -14.71 24.10
N ALA A 383 26.81 -15.71 23.46
CA ALA A 383 26.57 -17.12 23.73
C ALA A 383 26.94 -17.54 25.18
N GLY A 384 27.89 -16.84 25.81
CA GLY A 384 28.41 -17.13 27.14
C GLY A 384 27.66 -16.46 28.31
N ASN A 385 26.63 -15.66 28.06
CA ASN A 385 25.90 -14.93 29.11
C ASN A 385 24.39 -14.87 28.81
N ASP A 386 23.63 -14.15 29.66
CA ASP A 386 22.16 -14.09 29.56
C ASP A 386 21.65 -13.41 28.27
N LYS A 387 22.51 -12.69 27.53
CA LYS A 387 22.15 -12.09 26.23
C LYS A 387 21.86 -13.16 25.16
N LYS A 388 22.24 -14.43 25.37
CA LYS A 388 21.84 -15.55 24.49
C LYS A 388 20.32 -15.74 24.39
N ASN A 389 19.55 -15.17 25.30
CA ASN A 389 18.09 -15.25 25.26
C ASN A 389 17.45 -14.16 24.39
N ILE A 390 18.23 -13.19 23.89
CA ILE A 390 17.76 -12.16 22.95
C ILE A 390 17.56 -12.81 21.59
N THR A 391 16.34 -12.75 21.05
CA THR A 391 16.05 -13.21 19.70
C THR A 391 16.24 -12.09 18.67
N ILE A 392 16.36 -12.46 17.40
CA ILE A 392 16.39 -11.49 16.29
C ILE A 392 15.10 -10.65 16.29
N LYS A 393 13.95 -11.27 16.60
CA LYS A 393 12.66 -10.59 16.77
C LYS A 393 12.69 -9.54 17.87
N ASN A 394 13.35 -9.80 19.00
CA ASN A 394 13.48 -8.79 20.05
C ASN A 394 14.22 -7.54 19.54
N LEU A 395 15.27 -7.72 18.73
CA LEU A 395 15.99 -6.59 18.11
C LEU A 395 15.12 -5.87 17.07
N LEU A 396 14.42 -6.61 16.20
CA LEU A 396 13.53 -6.03 15.18
C LEU A 396 12.41 -5.18 15.80
N GLN A 397 11.94 -5.58 16.98
CA GLN A 397 10.86 -4.92 17.72
C GLN A 397 11.33 -3.82 18.68
N MET A 398 12.63 -3.49 18.74
CA MET A 398 13.18 -2.53 19.70
C MET A 398 12.89 -2.94 21.15
N SER A 399 13.03 -4.23 21.43
CA SER A 399 12.53 -4.88 22.64
C SER A 399 13.55 -5.87 23.25
N SER A 400 14.83 -5.64 22.93
CA SER A 400 15.98 -6.46 23.33
C SER A 400 16.22 -6.58 24.82
N GLY A 401 15.67 -5.69 25.63
CA GLY A 401 15.92 -5.63 27.08
C GLY A 401 17.33 -5.14 27.43
N LEU A 402 18.09 -4.59 26.48
CA LEU A 402 19.38 -3.96 26.71
C LEU A 402 19.22 -2.50 27.18
N ILE A 403 20.19 -2.01 27.95
CA ILE A 403 20.26 -0.61 28.38
C ILE A 403 20.50 0.27 27.16
N GLU A 404 19.72 1.35 27.04
CA GLU A 404 20.08 2.45 26.15
C GLU A 404 21.25 3.21 26.80
N GLU A 405 22.43 3.12 26.20
CA GLU A 405 23.61 3.83 26.70
C GLU A 405 23.62 5.25 26.08
N GLY A 406 23.83 6.27 26.93
CA GLY A 406 23.79 7.71 26.59
C GLY A 406 23.25 8.56 27.74
N THR A 407 23.92 9.67 28.10
CA THR A 407 23.49 10.52 29.23
C THR A 407 22.74 11.80 28.79
N SER A 408 22.53 11.98 27.49
CA SER A 408 21.81 13.13 26.95
C SER A 408 20.33 12.86 26.61
N ALA A 409 19.55 13.93 26.44
CA ALA A 409 18.17 13.89 25.93
C ALA A 409 18.00 13.33 24.50
N TYR A 410 19.09 12.84 23.88
CA TYR A 410 19.15 12.40 22.49
C TYR A 410 19.43 10.89 22.30
N GLY A 411 19.58 10.13 23.39
CA GLY A 411 19.71 8.67 23.37
C GLY A 411 21.01 8.14 22.77
N ASP A 412 21.05 6.82 22.49
CA ASP A 412 22.23 6.13 21.97
C ASP A 412 22.74 6.65 20.61
N GLY A 413 21.84 7.22 19.81
CA GLY A 413 22.15 7.74 18.49
C GLY A 413 23.10 8.93 18.50
N ALA A 414 23.09 9.73 19.57
CA ALA A 414 24.02 10.85 19.70
C ALA A 414 25.46 10.37 19.88
N ILE A 415 25.66 9.36 20.74
CA ILE A 415 26.98 8.75 20.97
C ILE A 415 27.45 8.01 19.71
N MET A 416 26.61 7.16 19.13
CA MET A 416 26.95 6.37 17.95
C MET A 416 27.25 7.22 16.71
N TYR A 417 26.63 8.41 16.60
CA TYR A 417 26.83 9.30 15.46
C TYR A 417 27.91 10.38 15.69
N VAL A 418 28.06 10.89 16.92
CA VAL A 418 28.98 12.00 17.21
C VAL A 418 30.28 11.52 17.86
N GLY A 419 30.25 10.57 18.79
CA GLY A 419 31.39 10.15 19.59
C GLY A 419 31.07 10.09 21.10
N GLU A 420 32.02 9.62 21.91
CA GLU A 420 31.85 9.44 23.36
C GLU A 420 31.57 10.75 24.10
N GLU A 421 30.80 10.67 25.19
CA GLU A 421 30.57 11.82 26.08
C GLU A 421 31.82 12.16 26.91
N ASN A 422 32.12 13.45 27.03
CA ASN A 422 33.03 14.03 28.00
C ASN A 422 32.43 13.96 29.41
N GLU A 423 33.27 14.18 30.44
CA GLU A 423 32.82 14.25 31.84
C GLU A 423 31.75 15.32 32.11
N ASP A 424 31.65 16.34 31.24
CA ASP A 424 30.66 17.42 31.32
C ASP A 424 29.34 17.12 30.58
N GLY A 425 29.20 15.92 30.01
CA GLY A 425 28.01 15.47 29.27
C GLY A 425 27.95 15.95 27.82
N THR A 426 29.00 16.58 27.29
CA THR A 426 29.09 16.93 25.87
C THR A 426 29.69 15.78 25.05
N ASN A 427 29.15 15.48 23.86
CA ASN A 427 29.78 14.49 22.97
C ASN A 427 31.10 15.04 22.41
N ASP A 428 32.17 14.24 22.48
CA ASP A 428 33.48 14.54 21.89
C ASP A 428 33.62 13.88 20.51
N PRO A 429 33.52 14.66 19.41
CA PRO A 429 33.72 14.12 18.08
C PRO A 429 35.12 13.57 17.81
N ASN A 430 36.10 13.85 18.69
CA ASN A 430 37.45 13.32 18.58
C ASN A 430 37.63 11.95 19.27
N ARG A 431 36.58 11.43 19.90
CA ARG A 431 36.54 10.09 20.51
C ARG A 431 35.45 9.27 19.83
N PRO A 432 35.66 8.83 18.57
CA PRO A 432 34.64 8.08 17.85
C PRO A 432 34.39 6.72 18.50
N VAL A 433 33.19 6.21 18.30
CA VAL A 433 32.73 4.92 18.84
C VAL A 433 32.67 3.89 17.72
N ASP A 434 33.16 2.68 18.00
CA ASP A 434 32.89 1.51 17.15
C ASP A 434 31.44 1.10 17.37
N ASN A 435 30.58 1.39 16.40
CA ASN A 435 29.14 1.25 16.56
C ASN A 435 28.71 -0.21 16.77
N VAL A 436 29.43 -1.18 16.18
CA VAL A 436 29.12 -2.60 16.34
C VAL A 436 29.49 -3.05 17.76
N LEU A 437 30.72 -2.76 18.21
CA LEU A 437 31.16 -3.15 19.54
C LEU A 437 30.35 -2.47 20.64
N TYR A 438 30.07 -1.17 20.49
CA TYR A 438 29.19 -0.42 21.39
C TYR A 438 27.84 -1.12 21.55
N SER A 439 27.20 -1.45 20.42
CA SER A 439 25.87 -2.04 20.42
C SER A 439 25.83 -3.46 21.01
N ILE A 440 26.87 -4.27 20.77
CA ILE A 440 27.00 -5.63 21.30
C ILE A 440 27.31 -5.63 22.81
N ASN A 441 28.09 -4.66 23.28
CA ASN A 441 28.59 -4.62 24.65
C ASN A 441 27.57 -4.11 25.68
N ARG A 442 26.50 -3.41 25.25
CA ARG A 442 25.42 -2.92 26.12
C ARG A 442 25.00 -3.91 27.20
N SER A 443 24.82 -3.43 28.43
CA SER A 443 24.40 -4.30 29.54
C SER A 443 22.90 -4.65 29.47
N ILE A 444 22.50 -5.77 30.07
CA ILE A 444 21.09 -6.15 30.21
C ILE A 444 20.43 -5.20 31.23
N ASN A 445 19.22 -4.72 30.92
CA ASN A 445 18.33 -4.09 31.86
C ASN A 445 17.32 -5.13 32.39
N PRO A 446 17.45 -5.62 33.64
CA PRO A 446 16.57 -6.66 34.16
C PRO A 446 15.09 -6.26 34.17
N SER A 447 14.78 -4.97 34.30
CA SER A 447 13.40 -4.46 34.30
C SER A 447 12.77 -4.42 32.91
N ARG A 448 13.54 -4.67 31.85
CA ARG A 448 13.08 -4.68 30.45
C ARG A 448 13.34 -6.00 29.73
N ALA A 449 14.10 -6.92 30.30
CA ALA A 449 14.39 -8.23 29.70
C ALA A 449 13.17 -9.17 29.78
N PRO A 450 12.55 -9.57 28.65
CA PRO A 450 11.35 -10.40 28.67
C PRO A 450 11.56 -11.77 29.31
N TRP A 451 12.72 -12.38 29.05
CA TRP A 451 13.08 -13.68 29.62
C TRP A 451 13.34 -13.63 31.13
N LEU A 452 13.41 -12.44 31.73
CA LEU A 452 13.47 -12.22 33.18
C LEU A 452 12.11 -11.81 33.78
N GLY A 453 11.03 -11.82 32.98
CA GLY A 453 9.66 -11.54 33.44
C GLY A 453 9.24 -10.08 33.33
N ALA A 454 9.93 -9.24 32.56
CA ALA A 454 9.52 -7.86 32.31
C ALA A 454 8.16 -7.81 31.60
N SER A 455 7.20 -7.05 32.15
CA SER A 455 5.86 -6.86 31.56
C SER A 455 5.84 -5.85 30.41
N TYR A 456 6.88 -5.02 30.31
CA TYR A 456 7.06 -4.03 29.25
C TYR A 456 8.54 -3.90 28.92
N ASN A 457 8.89 -4.01 27.63
CA ASN A 457 10.27 -4.14 27.17
C ASN A 457 10.64 -3.21 26.00
N TRP A 458 9.70 -2.43 25.46
CA TRP A 458 9.96 -1.56 24.31
C TRP A 458 10.79 -0.33 24.68
N SER A 459 11.79 -0.01 23.86
CA SER A 459 12.55 1.24 23.86
C SER A 459 13.22 1.38 22.51
N TYR A 460 12.93 2.47 21.82
CA TYR A 460 13.50 2.76 20.52
C TYR A 460 15.02 3.02 20.63
N GLN A 461 15.85 2.12 20.08
CA GLN A 461 17.32 2.19 20.22
C GLN A 461 18.01 1.97 18.87
N ASN A 462 18.97 2.83 18.53
CA ASN A 462 19.74 2.69 17.30
C ASN A 462 20.64 1.45 17.35
N ALA A 463 21.16 1.13 18.53
CA ALA A 463 22.05 0.01 18.74
C ALA A 463 21.38 -1.36 18.45
N ASP A 464 20.05 -1.51 18.62
CA ASP A 464 19.34 -2.73 18.23
C ASP A 464 19.41 -2.94 16.70
N SER A 465 19.20 -1.88 15.91
CA SER A 465 19.35 -1.94 14.46
C SER A 465 20.81 -2.18 14.02
N GLN A 466 21.79 -1.64 14.75
CA GLN A 466 23.20 -1.88 14.45
C GLN A 466 23.57 -3.35 14.66
N VAL A 467 23.05 -3.99 15.73
CA VAL A 467 23.22 -5.44 15.93
C VAL A 467 22.58 -6.23 14.79
N LEU A 468 21.36 -5.86 14.34
CA LEU A 468 20.73 -6.51 13.17
C LEU A 468 21.61 -6.42 11.92
N GLY A 469 22.27 -5.28 11.71
CA GLY A 469 23.22 -5.12 10.61
C GLY A 469 24.39 -6.10 10.72
N ALA A 470 25.01 -6.20 11.90
CA ALA A 470 26.09 -7.15 12.16
C ALA A 470 25.63 -8.62 11.99
N ILE A 471 24.39 -8.95 12.34
CA ILE A 471 23.82 -10.29 12.10
C ILE A 471 23.76 -10.59 10.61
N ILE A 472 23.24 -9.66 9.78
CA ILE A 472 23.17 -9.84 8.32
C ILE A 472 24.58 -10.04 7.75
N GLU A 473 25.56 -9.25 8.18
CA GLU A 473 26.92 -9.36 7.68
C GLU A 473 27.56 -10.72 8.03
N ARG A 474 27.39 -11.16 9.28
CA ARG A 474 27.91 -12.46 9.74
C ARG A 474 27.19 -13.64 9.09
N ALA A 475 25.88 -13.54 8.87
CA ALA A 475 25.07 -14.58 8.24
C ALA A 475 25.37 -14.73 6.74
N THR A 476 25.62 -13.62 6.04
CA THR A 476 25.87 -13.59 4.59
C THR A 476 27.35 -13.66 4.24
N ASN A 477 28.24 -13.50 5.22
CA ASN A 477 29.70 -13.42 5.05
C ASN A 477 30.11 -12.31 4.05
N GLY A 478 29.46 -11.16 4.14
CA GLY A 478 29.70 -9.98 3.31
C GLY A 478 29.16 -8.71 3.96
N SER A 479 29.45 -7.53 3.41
CA SER A 479 28.92 -6.29 3.98
C SER A 479 27.43 -6.14 3.72
N ILE A 480 26.73 -5.46 4.64
CA ILE A 480 25.29 -5.21 4.51
C ILE A 480 24.98 -4.39 3.26
N TYR A 481 25.88 -3.47 2.89
CA TYR A 481 25.75 -2.69 1.65
C TYR A 481 25.83 -3.57 0.40
N ASN A 482 26.80 -4.48 0.31
CA ASN A 482 26.92 -5.37 -0.85
C ASN A 482 25.73 -6.34 -0.91
N PHE A 483 25.26 -6.83 0.24
CA PHE A 483 24.05 -7.63 0.28
C PHE A 483 22.85 -6.82 -0.26
N ALA A 484 22.60 -5.62 0.28
CA ALA A 484 21.54 -4.73 -0.17
C ALA A 484 21.64 -4.37 -1.66
N GLN A 485 22.84 -4.10 -2.15
CA GLN A 485 23.08 -3.78 -3.54
C GLN A 485 22.65 -4.92 -4.47
N ASN A 486 22.92 -6.17 -4.07
CA ASN A 486 22.66 -7.37 -4.88
C ASN A 486 21.20 -7.85 -4.80
N VAL A 487 20.56 -7.73 -3.64
CA VAL A 487 19.23 -8.32 -3.41
C VAL A 487 18.08 -7.32 -3.42
N LEU A 488 18.37 -6.02 -3.34
CA LEU A 488 17.36 -4.98 -3.21
C LEU A 488 17.62 -3.80 -4.15
N PHE A 489 18.74 -3.08 -4.00
CA PHE A 489 18.92 -1.82 -4.72
C PHE A 489 19.00 -2.01 -6.24
N SER A 490 19.72 -3.02 -6.73
CA SER A 490 19.79 -3.29 -8.17
C SER A 490 18.42 -3.63 -8.77
N THR A 491 17.62 -4.44 -8.07
CA THR A 491 16.29 -4.88 -8.54
C THR A 491 15.31 -3.70 -8.61
N LEU A 492 15.38 -2.80 -7.63
CA LEU A 492 14.51 -1.62 -7.58
C LEU A 492 15.03 -0.48 -8.48
N GLY A 493 16.29 -0.54 -8.93
CA GLY A 493 16.95 0.56 -9.63
C GLY A 493 17.27 1.74 -8.71
N ILE A 494 17.56 1.46 -7.43
CA ILE A 494 18.01 2.43 -6.43
C ILE A 494 19.52 2.63 -6.57
N ASN A 495 19.95 3.89 -6.57
CA ASN A 495 21.34 4.26 -6.39
C ASN A 495 21.52 4.87 -4.99
N ALA A 496 22.32 4.22 -4.14
CA ALA A 496 22.46 4.61 -2.75
C ALA A 496 23.91 4.53 -2.28
N ASP A 497 24.27 5.44 -1.38
CA ASP A 497 25.47 5.38 -0.56
C ASP A 497 25.07 5.05 0.88
N TRP A 498 25.76 4.10 1.50
CA TRP A 498 25.55 3.76 2.91
C TRP A 498 26.76 4.18 3.72
N TRP A 499 26.57 5.12 4.65
CA TRP A 499 27.68 5.64 5.44
C TRP A 499 28.20 4.65 6.48
N THR A 500 29.49 4.77 6.76
CA THR A 500 30.17 4.02 7.84
C THR A 500 30.51 4.92 9.02
N ASP A 501 30.82 4.32 10.17
CA ASP A 501 31.58 4.98 11.23
C ASP A 501 33.09 5.07 10.88
N THR A 502 33.92 5.54 11.81
CA THR A 502 35.39 5.64 11.60
C THR A 502 36.11 4.29 11.67
N PHE A 503 35.40 3.21 12.03
CA PHE A 503 35.90 1.86 12.14
C PHE A 503 35.46 0.99 10.95
N ASP A 504 34.98 1.63 9.88
CA ASP A 504 34.47 1.01 8.66
C ASP A 504 33.21 0.14 8.85
N ASN A 505 32.50 0.28 9.98
CA ASN A 505 31.20 -0.37 10.15
C ASN A 505 30.13 0.44 9.44
N TYR A 506 29.34 -0.19 8.57
CA TYR A 506 28.13 0.45 8.04
C TYR A 506 27.19 0.79 9.19
N MET A 507 26.69 2.03 9.23
CA MET A 507 25.77 2.49 10.25
C MET A 507 24.37 1.95 9.95
N ALA A 508 24.06 0.69 10.27
CA ALA A 508 22.83 0.01 9.84
C ALA A 508 21.53 0.60 10.44
N TYR A 509 21.65 1.48 11.44
CA TYR A 509 20.55 2.25 12.01
C TYR A 509 20.29 3.58 11.26
N CYS A 510 21.24 4.02 10.45
CA CYS A 510 21.24 5.19 9.58
C CYS A 510 22.14 4.90 8.35
N CYS A 511 23.07 5.73 7.90
CA CYS A 511 22.62 6.86 7.11
C CYS A 511 22.75 6.45 5.64
N LEU A 512 21.62 6.04 5.06
CA LEU A 512 21.48 5.74 3.65
C LEU A 512 21.18 7.04 2.91
N ASP A 513 22.01 7.36 1.93
CA ASP A 513 21.93 8.56 1.12
C ASP A 513 21.47 8.20 -0.28
N MET A 514 20.32 8.73 -0.69
CA MET A 514 19.72 8.50 -2.01
C MET A 514 18.74 9.62 -2.35
N THR A 515 18.19 9.61 -3.56
CA THR A 515 17.18 10.61 -3.96
C THR A 515 15.84 10.36 -3.25
N THR A 516 15.01 11.40 -3.09
CA THR A 516 13.62 11.26 -2.62
C THR A 516 12.81 10.25 -3.46
N ARG A 517 13.10 10.18 -4.77
CA ARG A 517 12.50 9.22 -5.70
C ARG A 517 12.95 7.77 -5.45
N ASP A 518 14.17 7.55 -4.98
CA ASP A 518 14.68 6.21 -4.64
C ASP A 518 14.07 5.67 -3.35
N PHE A 519 13.90 6.54 -2.34
CA PHE A 519 13.09 6.18 -1.17
C PHE A 519 11.65 5.80 -1.57
N ALA A 520 11.08 6.45 -2.59
CA ALA A 520 9.74 6.14 -3.07
C ALA A 520 9.65 4.76 -3.75
N ARG A 521 10.74 4.28 -4.37
CA ARG A 521 10.82 2.92 -4.93
C ARG A 521 10.72 1.87 -3.82
N PHE A 522 11.45 2.07 -2.72
CA PHE A 522 11.35 1.20 -1.56
C PHE A 522 9.96 1.23 -0.92
N GLY A 523 9.33 2.40 -0.83
CA GLY A 523 7.95 2.50 -0.35
C GLY A 523 6.95 1.76 -1.25
N LEU A 524 7.11 1.84 -2.58
CA LEU A 524 6.22 1.17 -3.54
C LEU A 524 6.36 -0.36 -3.47
N LEU A 525 7.56 -0.87 -3.26
CA LEU A 525 7.79 -2.30 -2.98
C LEU A 525 6.92 -2.77 -1.81
N TYR A 526 6.94 -2.03 -0.68
CA TYR A 526 6.16 -2.36 0.51
C TYR A 526 4.65 -2.13 0.33
N ALA A 527 4.25 -1.12 -0.44
CA ALA A 527 2.84 -0.91 -0.80
C ALA A 527 2.25 -2.11 -1.55
N ARG A 528 3.11 -2.88 -2.23
CA ARG A 528 2.75 -4.05 -3.05
C ARG A 528 3.27 -5.36 -2.49
N GLU A 529 3.29 -5.43 -1.16
CA GLU A 529 3.61 -6.65 -0.41
C GLU A 529 4.94 -7.31 -0.84
N GLY A 530 5.94 -6.50 -1.17
CA GLY A 530 7.28 -6.98 -1.51
C GLY A 530 7.42 -7.46 -2.96
N THR A 531 6.40 -7.25 -3.80
CA THR A 531 6.47 -7.54 -5.24
C THR A 531 7.02 -6.33 -6.00
N TRP A 532 7.95 -6.59 -6.92
CA TRP A 532 8.47 -5.60 -7.87
C TRP A 532 8.37 -6.17 -9.28
N ASN A 533 7.57 -5.55 -10.15
CA ASN A 533 7.13 -6.14 -11.41
C ASN A 533 6.55 -7.55 -11.19
N THR A 534 7.23 -8.59 -11.69
CA THR A 534 6.84 -10.00 -11.56
C THR A 534 7.68 -10.74 -10.51
N GLU A 535 8.62 -10.07 -9.84
CA GLU A 535 9.53 -10.66 -8.88
C GLU A 535 9.04 -10.40 -7.45
N GLN A 536 8.99 -11.45 -6.62
CA GLN A 536 8.79 -11.31 -5.18
C GLN A 536 10.16 -11.06 -4.52
N VAL A 537 10.47 -9.79 -4.25
CA VAL A 537 11.79 -9.37 -3.72
C VAL A 537 11.88 -9.60 -2.21
N VAL A 538 10.83 -9.23 -1.48
CA VAL A 538 10.66 -9.50 -0.04
C VAL A 538 9.40 -10.34 0.11
N SER A 539 9.39 -11.43 0.87
CA SER A 539 8.16 -12.24 0.99
C SER A 539 6.96 -11.42 1.50
N LYS A 540 5.77 -11.74 0.98
CA LYS A 540 4.50 -11.12 1.41
C LYS A 540 4.32 -11.25 2.93
N GLU A 541 4.62 -12.44 3.46
CA GLU A 541 4.58 -12.74 4.89
C GLU A 541 5.47 -11.80 5.70
N TRP A 542 6.72 -11.57 5.26
CA TRP A 542 7.62 -10.64 5.93
C TRP A 542 7.09 -9.21 5.88
N VAL A 543 6.56 -8.74 4.75
CA VAL A 543 6.01 -7.38 4.64
C VAL A 543 4.85 -7.19 5.63
N VAL A 544 3.91 -8.13 5.72
CA VAL A 544 2.81 -8.02 6.69
C VAL A 544 3.29 -8.12 8.12
N LYS A 545 4.15 -9.07 8.44
CA LYS A 545 4.68 -9.25 9.79
C LYS A 545 5.48 -8.04 10.25
N SER A 546 6.34 -7.51 9.37
CA SER A 546 7.20 -6.36 9.67
C SER A 546 6.42 -5.05 9.80
N THR A 547 5.27 -4.91 9.15
CA THR A 547 4.44 -3.69 9.19
C THR A 547 3.22 -3.80 10.08
N ALA A 548 3.05 -4.92 10.80
CA ALA A 548 2.01 -5.05 11.82
C ALA A 548 2.38 -4.26 13.09
N PRO A 549 1.41 -3.61 13.77
CA PRO A 549 1.62 -2.92 15.05
C PRO A 549 1.83 -3.94 16.19
N SER A 550 2.92 -4.68 16.12
CA SER A 550 3.21 -5.87 16.93
C SER A 550 3.56 -5.54 18.37
N VAL A 551 4.04 -4.33 18.61
CA VAL A 551 4.39 -3.83 19.94
C VAL A 551 3.57 -2.60 20.25
N TRP A 552 2.92 -2.65 21.41
CA TRP A 552 2.24 -1.51 22.01
C TRP A 552 3.26 -0.55 22.61
N ILE A 553 3.18 0.73 22.23
CA ILE A 553 4.11 1.76 22.70
C ILE A 553 3.55 2.48 23.92
N ALA A 554 2.30 2.97 23.84
CA ALA A 554 1.59 3.59 24.95
C ALA A 554 0.09 3.71 24.64
N ASP A 555 -0.75 3.76 25.70
CA ASP A 555 -2.22 3.83 25.55
C ASP A 555 -2.73 5.08 24.82
N SER A 556 -1.98 6.17 24.89
CA SER A 556 -2.32 7.45 24.26
C SER A 556 -1.90 7.54 22.79
N ILE A 557 -1.24 6.53 22.24
CA ILE A 557 -0.65 6.55 20.89
C ILE A 557 -1.43 5.62 19.96
N ALA A 558 -1.95 6.16 18.87
CA ALA A 558 -2.78 5.43 17.90
C ALA A 558 -1.97 4.57 16.90
N TYR A 559 -0.68 4.36 17.15
CA TYR A 559 0.21 3.54 16.35
C TYR A 559 1.13 2.70 17.25
N GLY A 560 1.51 1.53 16.74
CA GLY A 560 2.46 0.62 17.36
C GLY A 560 3.77 0.55 16.59
N TYR A 561 4.61 -0.39 17.00
CA TYR A 561 5.88 -0.70 16.33
C TYR A 561 5.89 -2.15 15.82
N GLY A 562 6.34 -2.34 14.59
CA GLY A 562 6.55 -3.63 13.94
C GLY A 562 8.02 -4.04 13.95
N TYR A 563 8.49 -4.61 12.85
CA TYR A 563 9.90 -4.92 12.64
C TYR A 563 10.59 -3.75 11.96
N GLN A 564 11.06 -2.80 12.75
CA GLN A 564 11.68 -1.56 12.28
C GLN A 564 10.74 -0.66 11.43
N TRP A 565 9.44 -0.79 11.64
CA TRP A 565 8.38 0.03 11.04
C TRP A 565 7.48 0.59 12.14
N TRP A 566 7.01 1.80 11.95
CA TRP A 566 5.90 2.32 12.73
C TRP A 566 4.61 2.01 11.99
N ALA A 567 3.59 1.56 12.69
CA ALA A 567 2.37 1.05 12.06
C ALA A 567 1.13 1.60 12.75
N ASP A 568 0.19 2.13 11.98
CA ASP A 568 -1.10 2.57 12.50
C ASP A 568 -1.89 1.38 13.07
N ASN A 569 -2.57 1.59 14.20
CA ASN A 569 -3.28 0.51 14.89
C ASN A 569 -4.47 -0.05 14.09
N SER A 570 -5.01 0.70 13.11
CA SER A 570 -6.01 0.18 12.18
C SER A 570 -5.44 -0.80 11.16
N GLY A 571 -4.11 -0.78 10.93
CA GLY A 571 -3.43 -1.59 9.92
C GLY A 571 -3.54 -1.05 8.48
N ASN A 572 -4.18 0.11 8.28
CA ASN A 572 -4.40 0.70 6.96
C ASN A 572 -3.14 1.32 6.34
N TRP A 573 -2.23 1.82 7.19
CA TRP A 573 -1.03 2.53 6.75
C TRP A 573 0.10 2.38 7.78
N PHE A 574 1.33 2.57 7.30
CA PHE A 574 2.54 2.46 8.10
C PHE A 574 3.62 3.38 7.54
N PHE A 575 4.66 3.61 8.33
CA PHE A 575 5.65 4.63 8.04
C PHE A 575 7.05 4.25 8.53
N ALA A 576 8.04 4.61 7.72
CA ALA A 576 9.44 4.68 8.12
C ALA A 576 9.73 6.12 8.52
N LEU A 577 10.13 6.36 9.78
CA LEU A 577 10.43 7.70 10.28
C LEU A 577 11.93 7.88 10.46
N GLY A 578 12.46 8.89 9.78
CA GLY A 578 13.79 9.43 9.96
C GLY A 578 13.74 10.72 10.79
N SER A 579 14.79 10.98 11.55
CA SER A 579 14.96 12.24 12.26
C SER A 579 14.73 13.44 11.32
N ARG A 580 14.16 14.52 11.86
CA ARG A 580 13.80 15.74 11.12
C ARG A 580 12.84 15.47 9.96
N SER A 581 11.92 14.52 10.15
CA SER A 581 10.87 14.17 9.21
C SER A 581 11.39 13.72 7.84
N ASN A 582 12.42 12.87 7.81
CA ASN A 582 12.90 12.18 6.61
C ASN A 582 12.16 10.85 6.47
N ASN A 583 10.95 10.89 5.92
CA ASN A 583 9.95 9.85 6.14
C ASN A 583 9.44 9.24 4.83
N ILE A 584 9.04 7.97 4.92
CA ILE A 584 8.27 7.26 3.91
C ILE A 584 6.93 6.87 4.55
N TYR A 585 5.83 7.33 3.97
CA TYR A 585 4.46 6.99 4.40
C TYR A 585 3.83 6.10 3.33
N ILE A 586 3.17 5.03 3.75
CA ILE A 586 2.67 4.01 2.83
C ILE A 586 1.25 3.64 3.23
N HIS A 587 0.32 3.72 2.29
CA HIS A 587 -1.06 3.27 2.47
C HIS A 587 -1.38 2.12 1.48
N PRO A 588 -1.21 0.86 1.91
CA PRO A 588 -1.68 -0.39 1.33
C PRO A 588 -2.68 -0.33 0.21
N GLY A 589 -3.92 -0.28 0.68
CA GLY A 589 -5.11 -0.40 -0.12
C GLY A 589 -5.42 0.82 -0.97
N LEU A 590 -4.66 1.90 -0.81
CA LEU A 590 -4.72 3.04 -1.71
C LEU A 590 -3.53 3.03 -2.68
N ASP A 591 -2.58 2.09 -2.61
CA ASP A 591 -1.36 2.13 -3.45
C ASP A 591 -0.72 3.54 -3.47
N ILE A 592 -0.72 4.21 -2.31
CA ILE A 592 -0.13 5.53 -2.10
C ILE A 592 1.18 5.38 -1.35
N VAL A 593 2.22 6.02 -1.88
CA VAL A 593 3.50 6.22 -1.20
C VAL A 593 3.80 7.69 -1.19
N VAL A 594 4.17 8.23 -0.04
CA VAL A 594 4.60 9.61 0.10
C VAL A 594 5.98 9.62 0.73
N VAL A 595 6.93 10.29 0.08
CA VAL A 595 8.25 10.53 0.66
C VAL A 595 8.39 12.02 0.88
N ARG A 596 8.90 12.37 2.05
CA ARG A 596 9.28 13.74 2.38
C ARG A 596 10.66 13.71 3.03
N ASN A 597 11.57 14.53 2.53
CA ASN A 597 12.92 14.68 3.08
C ASN A 597 13.16 16.13 3.49
N SER A 598 13.88 16.32 4.60
CA SER A 598 14.35 17.65 5.06
C SER A 598 15.63 18.06 4.33
N SER A 599 15.89 19.37 4.26
CA SER A 599 17.10 19.96 3.68
C SER A 599 18.37 19.36 4.28
N LEU A 600 19.15 18.70 3.44
CA LEU A 600 20.42 18.07 3.75
C LEU A 600 21.58 18.97 3.34
N ASN A 601 22.50 19.17 4.27
CA ASN A 601 23.80 19.78 4.04
C ASN A 601 24.88 18.75 4.41
N PHE A 602 25.74 18.43 3.46
CA PHE A 602 26.96 17.66 3.72
C PHE A 602 28.03 18.60 4.27
N VAL A 603 28.64 18.20 5.37
CA VAL A 603 29.88 18.80 5.86
C VAL A 603 30.99 17.80 5.56
N GLY A 604 32.04 18.24 4.86
CA GLY A 604 33.14 17.39 4.38
C GLY A 604 32.82 16.62 3.10
N GLU A 605 33.79 15.82 2.63
CA GLU A 605 33.72 15.06 1.36
C GLU A 605 33.71 13.53 1.56
N GLY A 606 33.77 13.05 2.80
CA GLY A 606 33.83 11.62 3.12
C GLY A 606 32.45 10.95 3.17
N LYS A 607 32.44 9.62 2.96
CA LYS A 607 31.28 8.73 3.19
C LYS A 607 31.37 7.95 4.51
N SER A 608 32.33 8.34 5.35
CA SER A 608 32.50 7.85 6.72
C SER A 608 32.25 9.02 7.66
N ARG A 609 31.52 8.76 8.73
CA ARG A 609 31.27 9.72 9.78
C ARG A 609 32.57 9.92 10.57
N ALA A 610 33.14 11.12 10.50
CA ALA A 610 34.40 11.49 11.18
C ALA A 610 34.43 12.98 11.55
N THR A 611 35.39 13.44 12.36
CA THR A 611 35.57 14.88 12.65
C THR A 611 35.69 15.68 11.33
N GLY A 612 34.69 16.52 11.04
CA GLY A 612 34.62 17.30 9.79
C GLY A 612 33.91 16.64 8.61
N ALA A 613 33.43 15.40 8.75
CA ALA A 613 32.59 14.69 7.79
C ALA A 613 31.27 14.23 8.45
N TYR A 614 30.13 14.88 8.16
CA TYR A 614 28.82 14.54 8.73
C TYR A 614 27.64 15.12 7.94
N HIS A 615 26.45 14.57 8.22
CA HIS A 615 25.18 15.10 7.76
C HIS A 615 24.67 16.17 8.72
N ASN A 616 24.27 17.30 8.17
CA ASN A 616 23.45 18.28 8.87
C ASN A 616 22.10 18.39 8.16
N THR A 617 21.03 18.21 8.91
CA THR A 617 19.66 18.43 8.40
C THR A 617 18.92 19.34 9.36
N GLU A 618 18.10 20.23 8.81
CA GLU A 618 17.35 21.18 9.61
C GLU A 618 16.02 20.58 10.09
N PHE A 619 15.68 20.81 11.35
CA PHE A 619 14.39 20.39 11.91
C PHE A 619 13.27 21.24 11.33
N PRO A 620 12.13 20.66 10.96
CA PRO A 620 10.92 21.44 10.76
C PRO A 620 10.50 22.10 12.08
N ALA A 621 10.05 23.35 12.03
CA ALA A 621 9.64 24.11 13.22
C ALA A 621 8.34 23.58 13.85
N ALA A 622 7.41 23.08 13.04
CA ALA A 622 6.10 22.58 13.48
C ALA A 622 5.56 21.55 12.49
N TRP A 623 6.26 20.41 12.36
CA TRP A 623 5.79 19.32 11.50
C TRP A 623 4.72 18.49 12.18
N ASN A 624 3.62 18.28 11.47
CA ASN A 624 2.52 17.43 11.84
C ASN A 624 2.27 16.46 10.68
N HIS A 625 2.43 15.17 10.95
CA HIS A 625 2.27 14.12 9.94
C HIS A 625 0.83 14.06 9.40
N TYR A 626 -0.15 14.40 10.22
CA TYR A 626 -1.57 14.37 9.86
C TYR A 626 -1.94 15.52 8.93
N ASP A 627 -1.54 16.75 9.26
CA ASP A 627 -1.80 17.92 8.39
C ASP A 627 -1.19 17.75 7.00
N PHE A 628 -0.07 17.02 6.91
CA PHE A 628 0.56 16.66 5.64
C PHE A 628 -0.15 15.51 4.90
N MET A 629 -0.44 14.39 5.58
CA MET A 629 -0.94 13.18 4.93
C MET A 629 -2.44 13.17 4.68
N LEU A 630 -3.24 13.82 5.54
CA LEU A 630 -4.70 13.79 5.42
C LEU A 630 -5.16 14.34 4.06
N PRO A 631 -4.74 15.53 3.58
CA PRO A 631 -5.18 16.02 2.28
C PRO A 631 -4.81 15.05 1.14
N ILE A 632 -3.67 14.35 1.24
CA ILE A 632 -3.25 13.35 0.25
C ILE A 632 -4.20 12.15 0.25
N ILE A 633 -4.53 11.59 1.42
CA ILE A 633 -5.46 10.47 1.54
C ILE A 633 -6.86 10.87 1.05
N GLU A 634 -7.36 12.01 1.54
CA GLU A 634 -8.67 12.51 1.15
C GLU A 634 -8.77 12.86 -0.35
N SER A 635 -7.65 13.20 -0.99
CA SER A 635 -7.62 13.45 -2.42
C SER A 635 -8.01 12.20 -3.21
N ALA A 636 -7.66 11.01 -2.73
CA ALA A 636 -7.95 9.74 -3.39
C ALA A 636 -9.30 9.12 -3.00
N THR A 637 -9.84 9.47 -1.82
CA THR A 637 -11.07 8.84 -1.29
C THR A 637 -12.30 9.72 -1.47
N GLY A 638 -12.14 11.04 -1.50
CA GLY A 638 -13.24 12.00 -1.45
C GLY A 638 -14.08 11.91 -0.18
N LEU A 639 -13.60 11.19 0.84
CA LEU A 639 -14.19 11.13 2.17
C LEU A 639 -13.46 12.14 3.05
N GLN A 640 -14.20 12.93 3.83
CA GLN A 640 -13.62 13.57 5.01
C GLN A 640 -13.38 12.44 6.01
N GLU A 641 -12.14 11.99 6.12
CA GLU A 641 -11.81 11.11 7.23
C GLU A 641 -11.95 11.94 8.50
N GLN A 642 -12.87 11.52 9.39
CA GLN A 642 -12.89 12.08 10.73
C GLN A 642 -11.48 11.95 11.28
N PRO A 643 -10.94 12.96 11.99
CA PRO A 643 -9.72 12.73 12.73
C PRO A 643 -10.03 11.58 13.69
N GLY A 644 -9.57 10.38 13.35
CA GLY A 644 -9.20 9.41 14.36
C GLY A 644 -8.24 10.10 15.33
N PRO A 645 -7.85 9.43 16.43
CA PRO A 645 -6.81 9.96 17.31
C PRO A 645 -5.45 10.01 16.58
N PHE A 646 -5.33 10.87 15.57
CA PHE A 646 -4.17 11.05 14.75
C PHE A 646 -3.20 11.99 15.48
N LEU A 647 -2.06 11.40 15.83
CA LEU A 647 -0.74 12.00 15.68
C LEU A 647 -0.59 13.43 16.21
N GLN A 648 -0.63 13.56 17.53
CA GLN A 648 0.30 14.47 18.21
C GLN A 648 1.55 13.64 18.52
N PRO A 649 2.65 13.72 17.74
CA PRO A 649 3.92 13.14 18.18
C PRO A 649 4.54 14.01 19.29
N TYR A 650 5.32 13.34 20.15
CA TYR A 650 6.20 13.91 21.17
C TYR A 650 7.24 14.88 20.60
#